data_AF-A0A2S8FN16-F1
#
_entry.id   AF-A0A2S8FN16-F1
#
_cell.length_a   1.000
_cell.length_b   1.000
_cell.length_c   1.000
_cell.angle_alpha   90.00
_cell.angle_beta   90.00
_cell.angle_gamma   90.00
#
_symmetry.space_group_name_H-M   'P 1'
#
loop_
_entity.id
_entity.type
_entity.pdbx_description
1 polymer ?
#
loop_
_entity_poly.entity_id
_entity_poly.type
_entity_poly.pdbx_seq_one_letter_code
_entity_poly.pdbx_strand_id
1 'polypeptide(L)'
;MVRWKLTFAMLGVTILILQIASGCAFCRKGRWSDPRMVAPCPEANPKSQYPFGIWCNPCDVTSLDADVTDIQTVFLATHDSTPGARSPFQLCAFEEEIEPRAAYQETSTSAGEEVLGRPIGRSSAMPNALDQGAEPITTPVGQPISPGDGLMLEPGPEFFQSELLEGETLYMPSIREQPIPQTESADVQLRQAETYYAMAVDADKQLDESAMNMFLDAAIAAYRYLQLVPPQPKTTKATGRAWEVYHSSIARLIYIAERTGHIDKQVGIKLPVNGSYRIVEFEYINFQRTAADFDCWHVVGDYKSRYLLTQHKTPGLGVPLVVERLRKPGDRWYPDRLPFAATAILRPECEVETFDATTEAAIPDGTHVEQVVARLELYDPKQSGDVELNCHQVPLAKDTTAPYAFLLSNTRGESSLEALHPMDNVEDRGLFIMEPHRKGKIPVVFVHGLLSAPYTWAGIANEIDSNPDLAARYEIWAFHYPTGAPFMETAAIMREQLHDVIHEMDPSGFDRDLRNVVLVGHSMGGLLAKLQITDSGNTLWEHVAFQPVNTLEADPKMSAYLRRMFYFNHSPSVGRVIFIGTPHQGSSYACGKLGHVSASLVHQSPYLIEAHKRLIEDNPAAFRKELRTRIPTSFDVVNPDSLLLEGIYRLPLPPGVPTHTIVGGGWWTIHDGRSDGVVPVSSARLPGVQTEIMVNSKHTHLNRDAGTVCEVLRILRVHGTKPAFAGIEGTKR
;
A
#
# COMPACT_ATOMS: atom_id res chain seq x y z
N MET A 1 -42.89 -39.64 -16.98
CA MET A 1 -42.11 -38.75 -16.09
C MET A 1 -40.66 -39.24 -16.02
N VAL A 2 -39.69 -38.55 -16.62
CA VAL A 2 -38.28 -38.57 -16.19
C VAL A 2 -37.70 -37.18 -16.47
N ARG A 3 -37.54 -36.34 -15.44
CA ARG A 3 -36.84 -35.03 -15.57
C ARG A 3 -35.34 -35.28 -15.41
N TRP A 4 -34.57 -35.08 -16.46
CA TRP A 4 -33.10 -35.15 -16.40
C TRP A 4 -32.52 -33.97 -15.60
N LYS A 5 -31.85 -34.26 -14.48
CA LYS A 5 -31.09 -33.28 -13.68
C LYS A 5 -29.75 -32.95 -14.35
N LEU A 6 -29.75 -32.30 -15.52
CA LEU A 6 -28.52 -31.99 -16.27
C LEU A 6 -27.91 -30.61 -15.98
N THR A 7 -28.54 -29.79 -15.12
CA THR A 7 -28.21 -28.36 -14.97
C THR A 7 -26.89 -28.10 -14.25
N PHE A 8 -26.59 -28.79 -13.14
CA PHE A 8 -25.39 -28.50 -12.34
C PHE A 8 -24.08 -28.98 -12.99
N ALA A 9 -24.07 -30.13 -13.68
CA ALA A 9 -22.87 -30.62 -14.36
C ALA A 9 -22.49 -29.73 -15.57
N MET A 10 -23.48 -29.30 -16.36
CA MET A 10 -23.27 -28.32 -17.43
C MET A 10 -22.83 -26.96 -16.88
N LEU A 11 -23.40 -26.51 -15.75
CA LEU A 11 -22.96 -25.27 -15.09
C LEU A 11 -21.48 -25.35 -14.67
N GLY A 12 -21.06 -26.44 -14.01
CA GLY A 12 -19.67 -26.65 -13.59
C GLY A 12 -18.69 -26.69 -14.78
N VAL A 13 -19.01 -27.44 -15.84
CA VAL A 13 -18.19 -27.49 -17.06
C VAL A 13 -18.16 -26.13 -17.77
N THR A 14 -19.25 -25.38 -17.77
CA THR A 14 -19.32 -24.05 -18.39
C THR A 14 -18.58 -22.99 -17.58
N ILE A 15 -18.59 -23.07 -16.24
CA ILE A 15 -17.74 -22.23 -15.37
C ILE A 15 -16.26 -22.55 -15.61
N LEU A 16 -15.90 -23.84 -15.75
CA LEU A 16 -14.53 -24.25 -16.07
C LEU A 16 -14.09 -23.72 -17.45
N ILE A 17 -14.94 -23.83 -18.47
CA ILE A 17 -14.68 -23.27 -19.82
C ILE A 17 -14.60 -21.75 -19.76
N LEU A 18 -15.44 -21.07 -18.97
CA LEU A 18 -15.34 -19.62 -18.73
C LEU A 18 -14.03 -19.26 -18.05
N GLN A 19 -13.55 -20.01 -17.06
CA GLN A 19 -12.25 -19.78 -16.43
C GLN A 19 -11.08 -19.96 -17.41
N ILE A 20 -11.16 -20.96 -18.29
CA ILE A 20 -10.17 -21.21 -19.34
C ILE A 20 -10.21 -20.09 -20.41
N ALA A 21 -11.39 -19.64 -20.84
CA ALA A 21 -11.56 -18.64 -21.90
C ALA A 21 -11.35 -17.19 -21.44
N SER A 22 -11.73 -16.83 -20.22
CA SER A 22 -11.51 -15.49 -19.64
C SER A 22 -10.08 -15.28 -19.09
N GLY A 23 -9.27 -16.35 -19.02
CA GLY A 23 -7.97 -16.32 -18.35
C GLY A 23 -8.08 -16.21 -16.83
N CYS A 24 -9.21 -16.57 -16.24
CA CYS A 24 -9.44 -16.57 -14.80
C CYS A 24 -8.68 -17.70 -14.09
N ALA A 25 -7.39 -17.41 -13.85
CA ALA A 25 -6.78 -17.50 -12.53
C ALA A 25 -6.52 -18.88 -11.89
N PHE A 26 -6.36 -19.97 -12.65
CA PHE A 26 -5.72 -21.18 -12.11
C PHE A 26 -4.17 -21.16 -12.11
N CYS A 27 -3.53 -20.19 -12.76
CA CYS A 27 -2.08 -20.07 -12.77
C CYS A 27 -1.55 -19.20 -11.62
N ARG A 28 -0.96 -19.85 -10.61
CA ARG A 28 -0.06 -19.36 -9.53
C ARG A 28 -0.40 -18.01 -8.87
N LYS A 29 -0.83 -18.12 -7.61
CA LYS A 29 -1.22 -17.06 -6.67
C LYS A 29 -0.07 -16.08 -6.41
N GLY A 30 -0.42 -14.81 -6.13
CA GLY A 30 0.50 -13.90 -5.46
C GLY A 30 0.91 -14.48 -4.11
N ARG A 31 2.15 -14.25 -3.69
CA ARG A 31 2.68 -14.75 -2.41
C ARG A 31 3.00 -13.57 -1.51
N TRP A 32 2.60 -13.70 -0.26
CA TRP A 32 3.15 -12.99 0.88
C TRP A 32 3.82 -14.05 1.76
N SER A 33 4.97 -13.71 2.32
CA SER A 33 5.69 -14.53 3.29
C SER A 33 6.26 -13.59 4.34
N ASP A 34 6.27 -14.04 5.60
CA ASP A 34 6.84 -13.31 6.71
C ASP A 34 8.32 -12.96 6.44
N PRO A 35 8.84 -11.85 7.01
CA PRO A 35 10.25 -11.48 6.85
C PRO A 35 11.16 -12.61 7.31
N ARG A 36 12.22 -12.88 6.54
CA ARG A 36 13.26 -13.81 6.97
C ARG A 36 14.11 -13.14 8.03
N MET A 37 14.11 -13.70 9.23
CA MET A 37 15.01 -13.31 10.30
C MET A 37 16.46 -13.47 9.87
N VAL A 38 17.29 -12.50 10.26
CA VAL A 38 18.74 -12.55 10.08
C VAL A 38 19.30 -13.72 10.90
N ALA A 39 20.23 -14.49 10.34
CA ALA A 39 20.85 -15.58 11.10
C ALA A 39 21.68 -15.02 12.28
N PRO A 40 21.56 -15.57 13.50
CA PRO A 40 22.37 -15.13 14.64
C PRO A 40 23.85 -15.46 14.41
N CYS A 41 24.77 -14.62 14.92
CA CYS A 41 26.20 -14.92 14.85
C CYS A 41 26.51 -16.19 15.67
N PRO A 42 27.11 -17.25 15.09
CA PRO A 42 27.39 -18.48 15.82
C PRO A 42 28.24 -18.22 17.07
N GLU A 43 29.27 -17.39 16.95
CA GLU A 43 30.22 -17.05 18.01
C GLU A 43 29.59 -16.25 19.17
N ALA A 44 28.43 -15.62 18.97
CA ALA A 44 27.72 -14.84 19.98
C ALA A 44 26.72 -15.65 20.81
N ASN A 45 26.42 -16.89 20.42
CA ASN A 45 25.50 -17.75 21.17
C ASN A 45 26.21 -18.33 22.40
N PRO A 46 25.74 -18.06 23.65
CA PRO A 46 26.37 -18.57 24.87
C PRO A 46 26.49 -20.10 24.90
N LYS A 47 25.54 -20.82 24.28
CA LYS A 47 25.53 -22.29 24.20
C LYS A 47 26.61 -22.84 23.26
N SER A 48 27.10 -22.04 22.31
CA SER A 48 28.21 -22.42 21.42
C SER A 48 29.57 -22.28 22.08
N GLN A 49 29.72 -21.30 22.99
CA GLN A 49 30.96 -21.05 23.73
C GLN A 49 31.19 -22.09 24.84
N TYR A 50 30.11 -22.71 25.34
CA TYR A 50 30.17 -23.75 26.38
C TYR A 50 29.34 -25.00 25.99
N PRO A 51 29.81 -25.85 25.06
CA PRO A 51 29.09 -27.06 24.62
C PRO A 51 28.93 -28.15 25.71
N PHE A 52 29.49 -27.95 26.90
CA PHE A 52 29.39 -28.85 28.06
C PHE A 52 28.93 -28.15 29.35
N GLY A 53 28.44 -26.90 29.27
CA GLY A 53 27.98 -26.12 30.42
C GLY A 53 26.55 -26.47 30.83
N ILE A 54 26.36 -27.08 32.00
CA ILE A 54 25.04 -27.36 32.57
C ILE A 54 24.36 -26.03 32.95
N TRP A 55 23.27 -25.68 32.26
CA TRP A 55 22.32 -24.68 32.75
C TRP A 55 21.43 -25.32 33.80
N CYS A 56 21.72 -25.08 35.09
CA CYS A 56 20.78 -25.37 36.16
C CYS A 56 19.69 -24.29 36.18
N ASN A 57 18.42 -24.69 35.98
CA ASN A 57 17.28 -23.82 36.27
C ASN A 57 17.27 -23.48 37.78
N PRO A 58 17.14 -22.21 38.20
CA PRO A 58 17.13 -21.84 39.61
C PRO A 58 15.85 -22.22 40.40
N CYS A 59 14.98 -23.06 39.84
CA CYS A 59 13.65 -23.37 40.41
C CYS A 59 13.56 -24.73 41.12
N ASP A 60 14.56 -25.62 40.99
CA ASP A 60 14.58 -26.91 41.69
C ASP A 60 15.43 -26.83 42.97
N VAL A 61 14.82 -26.35 44.06
CA VAL A 61 15.28 -26.63 45.42
C VAL A 61 14.35 -27.66 46.05
N THR A 62 14.88 -28.86 46.16
CA THR A 62 14.19 -30.07 46.66
C THR A 62 13.59 -29.93 48.07
N SER A 63 12.41 -30.51 48.27
CA SER A 63 12.05 -31.12 49.56
C SER A 63 11.84 -32.62 49.39
N LEU A 64 12.69 -33.41 50.05
CA LEU A 64 12.53 -34.84 50.27
C LEU A 64 11.24 -35.10 51.10
N ASP A 65 10.64 -36.31 51.21
CA ASP A 65 11.26 -37.65 51.25
C ASP A 65 10.23 -38.80 51.02
N ALA A 66 10.75 -40.03 50.91
CA ALA A 66 10.13 -41.34 51.22
C ALA A 66 9.16 -42.07 50.24
N ASP A 67 9.72 -43.15 49.65
CA ASP A 67 9.25 -44.56 49.63
C ASP A 67 8.12 -45.12 48.71
N VAL A 68 8.58 -45.97 47.76
CA VAL A 68 8.22 -47.42 47.55
C VAL A 68 6.72 -47.76 47.39
N THR A 69 6.21 -48.27 46.26
CA THR A 69 6.35 -49.67 45.75
C THR A 69 5.67 -49.84 44.37
N ASP A 70 6.13 -50.78 43.51
CA ASP A 70 5.35 -51.79 42.73
C ASP A 70 4.05 -51.42 41.92
N ILE A 71 3.70 -51.99 40.73
CA ILE A 71 4.31 -53.03 39.87
C ILE A 71 3.59 -53.13 38.47
N GLN A 72 4.22 -53.79 37.48
CA GLN A 72 3.65 -54.46 36.28
C GLN A 72 2.88 -53.67 35.17
N THR A 73 3.43 -53.54 33.94
CA THR A 73 3.22 -54.40 32.71
C THR A 73 2.44 -53.61 31.62
N VAL A 74 2.49 -53.89 30.30
CA VAL A 74 2.82 -55.09 29.49
C VAL A 74 3.69 -54.70 28.25
N PHE A 75 4.50 -55.64 27.75
CA PHE A 75 5.39 -55.53 26.58
C PHE A 75 4.75 -56.05 25.25
N LEU A 76 5.53 -56.01 24.15
CA LEU A 76 5.43 -56.79 22.87
C LEU A 76 4.90 -55.99 21.65
N ALA A 77 5.45 -56.14 20.42
CA ALA A 77 6.71 -56.79 19.99
C ALA A 77 7.14 -56.32 18.57
N THR A 78 8.42 -56.54 18.26
CA THR A 78 9.10 -56.34 16.95
C THR A 78 8.88 -57.49 15.97
N HIS A 79 9.01 -57.25 14.65
CA HIS A 79 10.01 -57.98 13.82
C HIS A 79 10.20 -57.47 12.37
N ASP A 80 11.28 -57.96 11.74
CA ASP A 80 12.01 -57.42 10.59
C ASP A 80 11.77 -58.13 9.23
N SER A 81 12.09 -57.43 8.13
CA SER A 81 12.85 -57.85 6.91
C SER A 81 12.47 -59.16 6.14
N THR A 82 12.68 -59.40 4.84
CA THR A 82 13.19 -58.74 3.60
C THR A 82 12.88 -59.72 2.41
N PRO A 83 13.46 -59.65 1.19
CA PRO A 83 13.49 -58.60 0.16
C PRO A 83 12.99 -59.07 -1.24
N GLY A 84 12.80 -58.16 -2.23
CA GLY A 84 12.61 -58.60 -3.63
C GLY A 84 12.40 -57.53 -4.74
N ALA A 85 13.44 -57.31 -5.55
CA ALA A 85 13.43 -56.91 -6.98
C ALA A 85 13.20 -55.44 -7.46
N ARG A 86 14.34 -54.84 -7.89
CA ARG A 86 14.61 -54.02 -9.11
C ARG A 86 14.43 -52.48 -9.11
N SER A 87 15.54 -51.85 -9.55
CA SER A 87 15.81 -50.44 -9.87
C SER A 87 15.32 -50.09 -11.31
N PRO A 88 15.52 -48.88 -11.91
CA PRO A 88 16.48 -47.80 -11.56
C PRO A 88 15.93 -46.35 -11.56
N PHE A 89 16.67 -45.43 -10.94
CA PHE A 89 17.19 -44.19 -11.56
C PHE A 89 18.18 -43.52 -10.60
N GLN A 90 19.09 -42.70 -11.14
CA GLN A 90 20.40 -42.42 -10.55
C GLN A 90 20.53 -40.94 -10.14
N LEU A 91 21.02 -40.71 -8.92
CA LEU A 91 21.48 -39.39 -8.47
C LEU A 91 22.77 -39.03 -9.24
N CYS A 92 22.74 -37.93 -9.98
CA CYS A 92 23.93 -37.22 -10.47
C CYS A 92 23.65 -35.72 -10.42
N ALA A 93 24.66 -34.95 -9.99
CA ALA A 93 24.65 -33.50 -10.07
C ALA A 93 24.99 -33.02 -11.48
N PHE A 94 24.48 -31.84 -11.82
CA PHE A 94 24.97 -30.89 -12.83
C PHE A 94 24.56 -29.52 -12.25
N GLU A 95 25.43 -28.53 -11.99
CA GLU A 95 26.44 -27.92 -12.87
C GLU A 95 25.84 -27.55 -14.23
N GLU A 96 25.31 -26.33 -14.34
CA GLU A 96 25.05 -25.70 -15.62
C GLU A 96 26.17 -24.71 -15.89
N GLU A 97 26.92 -24.93 -16.97
CA GLU A 97 28.11 -24.16 -17.32
C GLU A 97 27.77 -22.72 -17.71
N ILE A 98 28.67 -21.82 -17.36
CA ILE A 98 28.61 -20.41 -17.75
C ILE A 98 29.08 -20.30 -19.21
N GLU A 99 28.15 -20.26 -20.16
CA GLU A 99 28.46 -19.63 -21.45
C GLU A 99 28.47 -18.09 -21.29
N PRO A 100 29.48 -17.40 -21.83
CA PRO A 100 29.68 -15.99 -21.56
C PRO A 100 28.63 -15.12 -22.27
N ARG A 101 28.12 -14.12 -21.54
CA ARG A 101 27.30 -13.04 -22.12
C ARG A 101 28.01 -12.45 -23.35
N ALA A 102 27.32 -12.44 -24.49
CA ALA A 102 27.70 -11.59 -25.61
C ALA A 102 27.80 -10.14 -25.11
N ALA A 103 28.96 -9.51 -25.34
CA ALA A 103 29.22 -8.17 -24.86
C ALA A 103 28.31 -7.16 -25.57
N TYR A 104 27.44 -6.50 -24.82
CA TYR A 104 26.85 -5.24 -25.26
C TYR A 104 27.96 -4.19 -25.24
N GLN A 105 28.49 -3.90 -26.43
CA GLN A 105 29.52 -2.88 -26.60
C GLN A 105 28.84 -1.50 -26.61
N GLU A 106 28.93 -0.78 -25.49
CA GLU A 106 28.53 0.63 -25.41
C GLU A 106 29.36 1.43 -26.42
N THR A 107 28.73 1.85 -27.51
CA THR A 107 29.32 2.74 -28.52
C THR A 107 29.00 4.18 -28.16
N SER A 108 29.61 4.64 -27.06
CA SER A 108 29.83 6.07 -26.83
C SER A 108 31.15 6.47 -27.50
N THR A 109 31.08 7.29 -28.54
CA THR A 109 32.15 8.24 -28.87
C THR A 109 31.65 9.28 -29.86
N SER A 110 31.43 10.49 -29.36
CA SER A 110 31.44 11.69 -30.18
C SER A 110 32.90 12.11 -30.42
N ALA A 111 33.31 12.30 -31.67
CA ALA A 111 34.30 13.30 -32.08
C ALA A 111 34.27 13.44 -33.62
N GLY A 112 34.50 14.65 -34.12
CA GLY A 112 34.56 14.92 -35.55
C GLY A 112 35.91 14.61 -36.19
N GLU A 113 35.96 14.94 -37.48
CA GLU A 113 37.12 15.22 -38.34
C GLU A 113 38.28 15.96 -37.62
N GLU A 114 39.57 15.86 -38.02
CA GLU A 114 40.13 15.56 -39.34
C GLU A 114 41.63 15.09 -39.30
N VAL A 115 42.12 14.53 -40.42
CA VAL A 115 43.51 14.51 -40.96
C VAL A 115 44.69 13.76 -40.26
N LEU A 116 45.49 13.15 -41.16
CA LEU A 116 46.70 12.33 -41.05
C LEU A 116 47.87 12.84 -40.15
N GLY A 117 48.58 11.88 -39.55
CA GLY A 117 49.99 12.02 -39.12
C GLY A 117 50.60 10.74 -38.55
N ARG A 118 51.67 10.18 -39.16
CA ARG A 118 52.35 8.94 -38.72
C ARG A 118 53.49 9.22 -37.68
N PRO A 119 54.04 8.19 -37.00
CA PRO A 119 54.41 8.32 -35.58
C PRO A 119 55.93 8.39 -35.30
N ILE A 120 56.28 8.80 -34.07
CA ILE A 120 57.46 8.36 -33.30
C ILE A 120 57.07 8.42 -31.81
N GLY A 121 57.60 7.51 -30.98
CA GLY A 121 57.29 7.45 -29.53
C GLY A 121 58.47 7.77 -28.62
N ARG A 122 58.29 7.44 -27.33
CA ARG A 122 59.20 7.51 -26.17
C ARG A 122 59.10 8.76 -25.26
N SER A 123 58.65 8.47 -24.04
CA SER A 123 59.38 8.69 -22.77
C SER A 123 59.45 10.08 -22.11
N SER A 124 58.99 10.08 -20.86
CA SER A 124 59.58 10.74 -19.66
C SER A 124 59.46 12.25 -19.42
N ALA A 125 59.19 12.54 -18.14
CA ALA A 125 59.56 13.74 -17.36
C ALA A 125 58.93 15.09 -17.73
N MET A 126 58.08 15.58 -16.81
CA MET A 126 57.75 17.00 -16.65
C MET A 126 58.60 17.61 -15.53
N PRO A 127 59.27 18.75 -15.76
CA PRO A 127 59.73 19.65 -14.70
C PRO A 127 58.88 20.94 -14.64
N ASN A 128 58.87 21.57 -13.46
CA ASN A 128 58.27 22.89 -13.24
C ASN A 128 58.98 23.99 -14.04
N ALA A 129 58.24 25.07 -14.35
CA ALA A 129 58.82 26.39 -14.64
C ALA A 129 57.99 27.49 -13.96
N LEU A 130 58.66 28.27 -13.10
CA LEU A 130 58.20 29.51 -12.49
C LEU A 130 58.97 30.66 -13.15
N ASP A 131 58.27 31.78 -13.44
CA ASP A 131 58.74 33.19 -13.47
C ASP A 131 57.85 34.03 -14.40
N GLN A 132 57.67 35.35 -14.23
CA GLN A 132 57.76 36.23 -13.06
C GLN A 132 57.04 37.54 -13.45
N GLY A 133 56.38 38.24 -12.52
CA GLY A 133 55.72 39.52 -12.81
C GLY A 133 54.86 40.01 -11.65
N ALA A 134 55.34 41.00 -10.91
CA ALA A 134 54.77 41.46 -9.65
C ALA A 134 53.85 42.69 -9.80
N GLU A 135 52.97 42.90 -8.82
CA GLU A 135 52.71 44.20 -8.16
C GLU A 135 52.16 43.95 -6.73
N PRO A 136 52.41 44.83 -5.74
CA PRO A 136 52.10 44.58 -4.32
C PRO A 136 50.89 45.39 -3.79
N ILE A 137 50.09 44.80 -2.90
CA ILE A 137 49.12 45.55 -2.06
C ILE A 137 49.22 45.11 -0.59
N THR A 138 49.24 46.10 0.29
CA THR A 138 49.53 46.02 1.73
C THR A 138 48.30 45.67 2.59
N THR A 139 48.55 44.98 3.71
CA THR A 139 47.59 44.72 4.79
C THR A 139 47.27 45.97 5.64
N PRO A 140 46.04 46.09 6.18
CA PRO A 140 45.74 47.03 7.26
C PRO A 140 45.81 46.37 8.64
N VAL A 141 46.34 47.13 9.61
CA VAL A 141 46.33 46.84 11.07
C VAL A 141 45.19 47.66 11.71
N GLY A 142 44.54 47.14 12.76
CA GLY A 142 43.39 47.80 13.42
C GLY A 142 43.73 48.54 14.72
N GLN A 143 42.80 49.42 15.17
CA GLN A 143 42.61 50.04 16.51
C GLN A 143 41.56 51.18 16.40
N PRO A 144 41.02 51.80 17.48
CA PRO A 144 40.82 51.37 18.89
C PRO A 144 39.36 51.65 19.41
N ILE A 145 39.14 51.64 20.72
CA ILE A 145 37.82 51.73 21.44
C ILE A 145 37.58 53.12 22.08
N SER A 146 36.30 53.46 22.36
CA SER A 146 35.74 54.28 23.49
C SER A 146 34.78 55.44 23.07
N PRO A 147 33.95 56.02 23.98
CA PRO A 147 32.85 55.40 24.75
C PRO A 147 31.54 56.26 24.80
N GLY A 148 30.43 55.77 25.41
CA GLY A 148 29.35 56.65 25.93
C GLY A 148 27.88 56.13 25.88
N ASP A 149 27.20 56.20 27.03
CA ASP A 149 25.74 56.32 27.33
C ASP A 149 24.70 55.38 26.66
N GLY A 150 23.73 54.76 27.36
CA GLY A 150 23.47 54.61 28.81
C GLY A 150 22.01 54.22 29.15
N LEU A 151 21.80 53.41 30.22
CA LEU A 151 20.53 53.17 30.97
C LEU A 151 19.37 52.47 30.18
N MET A 152 18.57 51.52 30.69
CA MET A 152 18.36 50.79 31.97
C MET A 152 17.88 49.33 31.60
N LEU A 153 17.47 48.37 32.46
CA LEU A 153 16.96 48.30 33.85
C LEU A 153 17.25 46.90 34.47
N GLU A 154 16.74 46.64 35.66
CA GLU A 154 16.89 45.45 36.56
C GLU A 154 15.49 45.12 37.18
N PRO A 155 15.23 44.18 38.15
CA PRO A 155 16.16 43.33 38.93
C PRO A 155 15.80 41.84 39.26
N GLY A 156 16.85 41.07 39.61
CA GLY A 156 16.93 40.27 40.86
C GLY A 156 16.43 38.80 40.92
N PRO A 157 16.71 38.06 42.03
CA PRO A 157 17.51 38.42 43.22
C PRO A 157 18.72 37.50 43.53
N GLU A 158 19.60 37.99 44.42
CA GLU A 158 20.85 37.36 44.89
C GLU A 158 20.68 36.45 46.13
N PHE A 159 21.63 35.53 46.37
CA PHE A 159 22.17 35.02 47.66
C PHE A 159 23.10 33.83 47.30
N PHE A 160 24.39 33.73 47.65
CA PHE A 160 25.25 34.39 48.65
C PHE A 160 26.59 34.87 48.05
N GLN A 161 27.20 35.89 48.68
CA GLN A 161 28.66 36.11 48.65
C GLN A 161 29.24 35.88 50.05
N SER A 162 30.41 35.26 50.14
CA SER A 162 31.29 35.35 51.32
C SER A 162 32.75 35.11 50.95
N GLU A 163 33.50 36.22 50.84
CA GLU A 163 34.90 36.41 51.22
C GLU A 163 35.94 35.34 50.81
N LEU A 164 36.72 35.67 49.76
CA LEU A 164 38.07 35.14 49.54
C LEU A 164 39.08 35.97 50.34
N LEU A 165 39.88 35.32 51.19
CA LEU A 165 41.08 35.91 51.79
C LEU A 165 42.31 35.54 50.95
N GLU A 166 43.16 36.52 50.67
CA GLU A 166 44.47 36.30 50.04
C GLU A 166 45.42 35.57 50.99
N GLY A 167 46.07 34.49 50.52
CA GLY A 167 47.35 34.02 51.08
C GLY A 167 47.44 32.58 51.59
N GLU A 168 46.36 31.81 51.68
CA GLU A 168 46.46 30.41 52.13
C GLU A 168 46.69 29.43 50.97
N THR A 169 47.87 28.78 50.98
CA THR A 169 48.24 27.76 49.99
C THR A 169 47.67 26.40 50.38
N LEU A 170 46.43 26.13 50.00
CA LEU A 170 45.81 24.82 50.20
C LEU A 170 46.39 23.79 49.23
N TYR A 171 47.07 22.80 49.79
CA TYR A 171 47.70 21.70 49.06
C TYR A 171 46.62 20.74 48.53
N MET A 172 46.00 21.09 47.39
CA MET A 172 45.21 20.13 46.63
C MET A 172 46.16 18.99 46.20
N PRO A 173 45.89 17.73 46.59
CA PRO A 173 46.64 16.61 46.02
C PRO A 173 46.43 16.66 44.51
N SER A 174 47.49 16.41 43.73
CA SER A 174 47.36 16.31 42.29
C SER A 174 46.25 15.31 41.99
N ILE A 175 45.11 15.81 41.50
CA ILE A 175 44.11 14.97 40.88
C ILE A 175 44.88 14.31 39.74
N ARG A 176 45.20 13.03 39.91
CA ARG A 176 45.46 12.19 38.75
C ARG A 176 44.28 12.46 37.85
N GLU A 177 44.54 12.92 36.64
CA GLU A 177 43.60 12.74 35.55
C GLU A 177 43.33 11.23 35.50
N GLN A 178 42.29 10.81 36.23
CA GLN A 178 41.63 9.56 35.90
C GLN A 178 41.15 9.82 34.48
N PRO A 179 41.56 8.99 33.51
CA PRO A 179 41.05 9.16 32.16
C PRO A 179 39.53 9.15 32.28
N ILE A 180 38.89 10.21 31.78
CA ILE A 180 37.44 10.24 31.55
C ILE A 180 37.12 8.89 30.91
N PRO A 181 36.19 8.08 31.48
CA PRO A 181 36.05 6.69 31.10
C PRO A 181 35.99 6.57 29.59
N GLN A 182 36.93 5.80 29.03
CA GLN A 182 36.94 5.57 27.60
C GLN A 182 35.57 5.02 27.23
N THR A 183 34.89 5.74 26.34
CA THR A 183 33.66 5.35 25.64
C THR A 183 33.53 3.84 25.59
N GLU A 184 32.41 3.29 26.07
CA GLU A 184 32.04 1.90 25.79
C GLU A 184 32.27 1.64 24.31
N SER A 185 33.28 0.83 23.97
CA SER A 185 33.73 0.79 22.58
C SER A 185 32.56 0.31 21.70
N ALA A 186 32.43 0.82 20.48
CA ALA A 186 31.36 0.38 19.57
C ALA A 186 31.34 -1.15 19.44
N ASP A 187 32.51 -1.81 19.45
CA ASP A 187 32.63 -3.28 19.44
C ASP A 187 32.00 -3.99 20.66
N VAL A 188 31.86 -3.32 21.81
CA VAL A 188 31.08 -3.84 22.96
C VAL A 188 29.59 -3.78 22.65
N GLN A 189 29.08 -2.62 22.23
CA GLN A 189 27.67 -2.43 21.86
C GLN A 189 27.22 -3.42 20.76
N LEU A 190 28.06 -3.65 19.74
CA LEU A 190 27.77 -4.67 18.70
C LEU A 190 27.77 -6.10 19.25
N ARG A 191 28.74 -6.48 20.10
CA ARG A 191 28.76 -7.82 20.71
C ARG A 191 27.57 -8.06 21.62
N GLN A 192 27.16 -7.05 22.40
CA GLN A 192 25.97 -7.09 23.24
C GLN A 192 24.70 -7.25 22.39
N ALA A 193 24.57 -6.51 21.28
CA ALA A 193 23.48 -6.66 20.33
C ALA A 193 23.39 -8.07 19.73
N GLU A 194 24.52 -8.66 19.31
CA GLU A 194 24.57 -10.04 18.83
C GLU A 194 24.18 -11.08 19.89
N THR A 195 24.65 -10.89 21.13
CA THR A 195 24.34 -11.82 22.23
C THR A 195 22.85 -11.80 22.56
N TYR A 196 22.25 -10.62 22.76
CA TYR A 196 20.81 -10.52 22.98
C TYR A 196 20.00 -11.04 21.79
N TYR A 197 20.42 -10.76 20.55
CA TYR A 197 19.75 -11.26 19.36
C TYR A 197 19.82 -12.80 19.24
N ALA A 198 20.97 -13.40 19.54
CA ALA A 198 21.13 -14.85 19.55
C ALA A 198 20.30 -15.53 20.65
N MET A 199 20.19 -14.89 21.83
CA MET A 199 19.29 -15.34 22.90
C MET A 199 17.82 -15.21 22.48
N ALA A 200 17.42 -14.08 21.90
CA ALA A 200 16.06 -13.83 21.43
C ALA A 200 15.62 -14.86 20.38
N VAL A 201 16.48 -15.18 19.40
CA VAL A 201 16.20 -16.20 18.37
C VAL A 201 16.15 -17.62 18.96
N ASP A 202 16.88 -17.92 20.04
CA ASP A 202 16.78 -19.22 20.73
C ASP A 202 15.55 -19.31 21.65
N ALA A 203 15.09 -18.19 22.19
CA ALA A 203 13.86 -18.07 22.99
C ALA A 203 12.59 -18.07 22.11
N ASP A 204 12.64 -17.49 20.90
CA ASP A 204 11.56 -17.41 19.90
C ASP A 204 11.23 -18.76 19.23
N LYS A 205 11.10 -19.81 20.05
CA LYS A 205 10.54 -21.11 19.69
C LYS A 205 9.08 -21.08 20.08
N GLN A 206 8.20 -21.04 19.07
CA GLN A 206 6.73 -21.04 19.23
C GLN A 206 6.12 -19.73 19.78
N LEU A 207 6.65 -18.55 19.42
CA LEU A 207 6.12 -17.23 19.83
C LEU A 207 6.20 -16.97 21.35
N ASP A 208 7.32 -17.32 21.98
CA ASP A 208 7.57 -17.03 23.40
C ASP A 208 7.65 -15.51 23.65
N GLU A 209 6.81 -15.02 24.56
CA GLU A 209 6.76 -13.60 24.95
C GLU A 209 8.07 -13.11 25.58
N SER A 210 8.84 -13.99 26.24
CA SER A 210 10.12 -13.64 26.86
C SER A 210 11.17 -13.17 25.83
N ALA A 211 11.02 -13.57 24.56
CA ALA A 211 11.90 -13.12 23.48
C ALA A 211 11.71 -11.62 23.16
N MET A 212 10.57 -11.00 23.49
CA MET A 212 10.31 -9.59 23.19
C MET A 212 11.33 -8.66 23.85
N ASN A 213 11.62 -8.86 25.14
CA ASN A 213 12.62 -8.06 25.86
C ASN A 213 14.01 -8.22 25.25
N MET A 214 14.40 -9.45 24.88
CA MET A 214 15.69 -9.73 24.26
C MET A 214 15.83 -9.09 22.87
N PHE A 215 14.76 -9.06 22.05
CA PHE A 215 14.76 -8.32 20.80
C PHE A 215 14.83 -6.80 21.02
N LEU A 216 14.13 -6.27 22.03
CA LEU A 216 14.21 -4.85 22.39
C LEU A 216 15.64 -4.44 22.78
N ASP A 217 16.30 -5.20 23.67
CA ASP A 217 17.66 -4.89 24.11
C ASP A 217 18.69 -5.08 22.99
N ALA A 218 18.50 -6.06 22.09
CA ALA A 218 19.28 -6.19 20.87
C ALA A 218 19.13 -4.98 19.93
N ALA A 219 17.90 -4.45 19.77
CA ALA A 219 17.66 -3.25 18.96
C ALA A 219 18.31 -2.00 19.59
N ILE A 220 18.20 -1.83 20.91
CA ILE A 220 18.80 -0.70 21.64
C ILE A 220 20.33 -0.70 21.50
N ALA A 221 20.99 -1.83 21.75
CA ALA A 221 22.45 -1.94 21.62
C ALA A 221 22.93 -1.74 20.17
N ALA A 222 22.20 -2.28 19.19
CA ALA A 222 22.51 -2.06 17.77
C ALA A 222 22.32 -0.58 17.36
N TYR A 223 21.30 0.11 17.87
CA TYR A 223 21.11 1.54 17.63
C TYR A 223 22.22 2.40 18.25
N ARG A 224 22.68 2.07 19.47
CA ARG A 224 23.83 2.74 20.11
C ARG A 224 25.10 2.61 19.28
N TYR A 225 25.38 1.42 18.73
CA TYR A 225 26.47 1.25 17.76
C TYR A 225 26.32 2.18 16.56
N LEU A 226 25.11 2.27 15.97
CA LEU A 226 24.83 3.12 14.80
C LEU A 226 24.91 4.62 15.08
N GLN A 227 24.77 5.04 16.35
CA GLN A 227 25.00 6.41 16.79
C GLN A 227 26.50 6.70 17.01
N LEU A 228 27.27 5.73 17.53
CA LEU A 228 28.72 5.91 17.77
C LEU A 228 29.56 5.88 16.49
N VAL A 229 29.13 5.15 15.45
CA VAL A 229 29.86 5.02 14.19
C VAL A 229 29.22 5.92 13.12
N PRO A 230 29.94 6.90 12.54
CA PRO A 230 29.36 7.79 11.53
C PRO A 230 28.91 7.01 10.29
N PRO A 231 27.80 7.41 9.63
CA PRO A 231 27.32 6.75 8.42
C PRO A 231 28.34 6.89 7.29
N GLN A 232 28.95 5.77 6.88
CA GLN A 232 30.00 5.75 5.86
C GLN A 232 29.45 5.42 4.45
N PRO A 233 30.04 5.94 3.36
CA PRO A 233 29.63 5.65 1.98
C PRO A 233 29.71 4.16 1.58
N LYS A 234 30.45 3.35 2.35
CA LYS A 234 30.48 1.90 2.26
C LYS A 234 30.26 1.34 3.65
N THR A 235 29.25 0.50 3.83
CA THR A 235 29.02 -0.20 5.08
C THR A 235 30.19 -1.15 5.37
N THR A 236 30.81 -0.99 6.54
CA THR A 236 31.76 -1.99 7.06
C THR A 236 31.00 -3.28 7.39
N LYS A 237 31.69 -4.42 7.52
CA LYS A 237 31.03 -5.67 7.94
C LYS A 237 30.34 -5.52 9.31
N ALA A 238 30.94 -4.78 10.24
CA ALA A 238 30.38 -4.49 11.56
C ALA A 238 29.13 -3.57 11.47
N THR A 239 29.21 -2.47 10.71
CA THR A 239 28.07 -1.55 10.54
C THR A 239 26.91 -2.17 9.77
N GLY A 240 27.20 -2.93 8.71
CA GLY A 240 26.17 -3.70 8.00
C GLY A 240 25.51 -4.75 8.91
N ARG A 241 26.27 -5.34 9.84
CA ARG A 241 25.73 -6.30 10.80
C ARG A 241 24.88 -5.67 11.90
N ALA A 242 25.32 -4.55 12.49
CA ALA A 242 24.51 -3.76 13.41
C ALA A 242 23.18 -3.34 12.78
N TRP A 243 23.23 -2.94 11.51
CA TRP A 243 22.05 -2.61 10.70
C TRP A 243 21.11 -3.81 10.52
N GLU A 244 21.63 -4.98 10.16
CA GLU A 244 20.84 -6.22 10.06
C GLU A 244 20.15 -6.57 11.39
N VAL A 245 20.87 -6.56 12.51
CA VAL A 245 20.33 -6.88 13.84
C VAL A 245 19.26 -5.88 14.26
N TYR A 246 19.52 -4.57 14.13
CA TYR A 246 18.56 -3.52 14.47
C TYR A 246 17.21 -3.72 13.78
N HIS A 247 17.23 -3.89 12.44
CA HIS A 247 16.00 -4.08 11.66
C HIS A 247 15.31 -5.42 11.96
N SER A 248 16.07 -6.51 12.09
CA SER A 248 15.50 -7.83 12.36
C SER A 248 14.90 -7.92 13.76
N SER A 249 15.48 -7.25 14.75
CA SER A 249 14.96 -7.16 16.12
C SER A 249 13.64 -6.40 16.19
N ILE A 250 13.56 -5.20 15.59
CA ILE A 250 12.31 -4.40 15.57
C ILE A 250 11.21 -5.17 14.83
N ALA A 251 11.54 -5.76 13.69
CA ALA A 251 10.62 -6.61 12.93
C ALA A 251 10.04 -7.72 13.80
N ARG A 252 10.87 -8.43 14.57
CA ARG A 252 10.37 -9.56 15.38
C ARG A 252 9.65 -9.13 16.65
N LEU A 253 10.09 -8.06 17.30
CA LEU A 253 9.39 -7.45 18.44
C LEU A 253 7.95 -7.10 18.07
N ILE A 254 7.74 -6.35 16.98
CA ILE A 254 6.41 -5.97 16.49
C ILE A 254 5.59 -7.23 16.12
N TYR A 255 6.20 -8.19 15.44
CA TYR A 255 5.51 -9.43 15.04
C TYR A 255 5.05 -10.26 16.24
N ILE A 256 5.86 -10.42 17.29
CA ILE A 256 5.46 -11.16 18.49
C ILE A 256 4.36 -10.37 19.22
N ALA A 257 4.57 -9.07 19.48
CA ALA A 257 3.62 -8.23 20.21
C ALA A 257 2.22 -8.20 19.58
N GLU A 258 2.11 -8.15 18.25
CA GLU A 258 0.83 -8.26 17.52
C GLU A 258 0.19 -9.64 17.72
N ARG A 259 0.98 -10.72 17.64
CA ARG A 259 0.50 -12.10 17.76
C ARG A 259 0.04 -12.48 19.16
N THR A 260 0.64 -11.86 20.19
CA THR A 260 0.33 -12.12 21.60
C THR A 260 -0.57 -11.06 22.24
N GLY A 261 -0.87 -9.96 21.55
CA GLY A 261 -1.83 -8.94 21.99
C GLY A 261 -1.26 -7.87 22.93
N HIS A 262 0.05 -7.61 22.87
CA HIS A 262 0.76 -6.64 23.72
C HIS A 262 0.90 -5.24 23.09
N ILE A 263 0.22 -4.98 21.96
CA ILE A 263 0.15 -3.66 21.32
C ILE A 263 -1.09 -2.90 21.83
N ASP A 264 -0.86 -1.81 22.57
CA ASP A 264 -1.86 -0.78 22.80
C ASP A 264 -1.57 0.39 21.84
N LYS A 265 -2.41 0.58 20.82
CA LYS A 265 -2.22 1.62 19.81
C LYS A 265 -2.23 3.06 20.36
N GLN A 266 -2.71 3.32 21.57
CA GLN A 266 -2.66 4.65 22.20
C GLN A 266 -1.41 4.87 23.07
N VAL A 267 -0.75 3.79 23.51
CA VAL A 267 0.42 3.85 24.40
C VAL A 267 1.66 3.34 23.68
N GLY A 268 1.66 2.07 23.27
CA GLY A 268 2.78 1.42 22.60
C GLY A 268 2.80 -0.09 22.83
N ILE A 269 3.99 -0.70 22.77
CA ILE A 269 4.18 -2.11 23.11
C ILE A 269 4.43 -2.20 24.62
N LYS A 270 3.65 -3.02 25.33
CA LYS A 270 3.87 -3.35 26.75
C LYS A 270 4.60 -4.68 26.86
N LEU A 271 5.85 -4.69 27.31
CA LEU A 271 6.64 -5.90 27.51
C LEU A 271 6.59 -6.31 28.98
N PRO A 272 6.07 -7.50 29.32
CA PRO A 272 6.04 -7.96 30.70
C PRO A 272 7.47 -8.30 31.18
N VAL A 273 7.81 -7.88 32.40
CA VAL A 273 9.05 -8.29 33.09
C VAL A 273 8.79 -8.39 34.59
N ASN A 274 8.93 -9.59 35.16
CA ASN A 274 8.91 -9.85 36.61
C ASN A 274 7.83 -9.11 37.44
N GLY A 275 6.58 -9.04 36.92
CA GLY A 275 5.44 -8.39 37.58
C GLY A 275 5.29 -6.88 37.33
N SER A 276 6.17 -6.32 36.50
CA SER A 276 6.18 -4.94 36.01
C SER A 276 6.16 -4.92 34.46
N TYR A 277 6.15 -3.72 33.85
CA TYR A 277 6.15 -3.56 32.39
C TYR A 277 7.21 -2.57 31.91
N ARG A 278 7.96 -2.96 30.87
CA ARG A 278 8.72 -2.04 30.02
C ARG A 278 7.81 -1.57 28.89
N ILE A 279 7.76 -0.27 28.64
CA ILE A 279 6.93 0.34 27.60
C ILE A 279 7.82 0.85 26.47
N VAL A 280 7.46 0.50 25.23
CA VAL A 280 7.99 1.13 24.02
C VAL A 280 6.88 2.02 23.45
N GLU A 281 6.92 3.31 23.74
CA GLU A 281 5.85 4.26 23.39
C GLU A 281 5.73 4.51 21.88
N PHE A 282 4.53 4.78 21.39
CA PHE A 282 4.30 5.07 19.95
C PHE A 282 4.25 6.57 19.65
N GLU A 283 5.00 7.00 18.64
CA GLU A 283 4.92 8.35 18.08
C GLU A 283 4.54 8.31 16.60
N TYR A 284 3.39 8.92 16.26
CA TYR A 284 2.83 8.89 14.91
C TYR A 284 3.27 10.12 14.09
N ILE A 285 4.24 9.95 13.19
CA ILE A 285 4.90 11.03 12.48
C ILE A 285 4.37 11.18 11.06
N ASN A 286 3.99 12.40 10.71
CA ASN A 286 3.41 12.81 9.43
C ASN A 286 2.09 12.13 9.02
N PHE A 287 1.46 11.29 9.84
CA PHE A 287 0.16 10.69 9.50
C PHE A 287 -0.99 11.71 9.52
N GLN A 288 -1.90 11.61 8.53
CA GLN A 288 -3.25 12.22 8.60
C GLN A 288 -4.25 11.32 9.35
N ARG A 289 -3.82 10.09 9.67
CA ARG A 289 -4.58 9.11 10.46
C ARG A 289 -4.33 9.34 11.94
N THR A 290 -5.26 8.88 12.76
CA THR A 290 -5.06 8.86 14.22
C THR A 290 -4.54 7.49 14.66
N ALA A 291 -3.98 7.41 15.87
CA ALA A 291 -3.66 6.15 16.56
C ALA A 291 -4.79 5.11 16.47
N ALA A 292 -6.05 5.56 16.51
CA ALA A 292 -7.20 4.67 16.43
C ALA A 292 -7.30 3.89 15.11
N ASP A 293 -6.66 4.31 14.02
CA ASP A 293 -6.70 3.67 12.69
C ASP A 293 -5.64 2.56 12.49
N PHE A 294 -4.82 2.28 13.50
CA PHE A 294 -3.80 1.24 13.47
C PHE A 294 -4.34 -0.01 14.17
N ASP A 295 -5.09 -0.84 13.43
CA ASP A 295 -5.88 -1.94 14.01
C ASP A 295 -5.25 -3.34 13.86
N CYS A 296 -4.48 -3.60 12.79
CA CYS A 296 -3.66 -4.82 12.65
C CYS A 296 -2.30 -4.51 12.01
N TRP A 297 -1.25 -5.20 12.43
CA TRP A 297 0.15 -4.86 12.11
C TRP A 297 0.87 -6.01 11.40
N HIS A 298 1.32 -5.78 10.16
CA HIS A 298 1.99 -6.78 9.33
C HIS A 298 3.38 -6.30 8.94
N VAL A 299 4.40 -6.98 9.43
CA VAL A 299 5.78 -6.68 9.05
C VAL A 299 6.00 -7.07 7.58
N VAL A 300 6.60 -6.19 6.78
CA VAL A 300 6.83 -6.44 5.36
C VAL A 300 7.91 -7.50 5.19
N GLY A 301 7.51 -8.66 4.66
CA GLY A 301 8.42 -9.71 4.22
C GLY A 301 8.53 -9.83 2.71
N ASP A 302 8.93 -11.01 2.24
CA ASP A 302 9.02 -11.32 0.82
C ASP A 302 7.63 -11.41 0.19
N TYR A 303 7.36 -10.60 -0.84
CA TYR A 303 6.13 -10.70 -1.61
C TYR A 303 6.36 -10.66 -3.14
N LYS A 304 5.50 -11.36 -3.88
CA LYS A 304 5.47 -11.35 -5.35
C LYS A 304 4.04 -11.32 -5.87
N SER A 305 3.75 -10.38 -6.77
CA SER A 305 2.45 -10.21 -7.41
C SER A 305 2.64 -9.94 -8.90
N ARG A 306 1.92 -10.67 -9.76
CA ARG A 306 1.88 -10.42 -11.22
C ARG A 306 0.98 -9.23 -11.63
N TYR A 307 0.35 -8.59 -10.65
CA TYR A 307 -0.61 -7.49 -10.87
C TYR A 307 0.02 -6.12 -10.59
N LEU A 308 1.23 -6.12 -10.03
CA LEU A 308 2.05 -4.94 -9.76
C LEU A 308 3.24 -5.04 -10.72
N LEU A 309 3.37 -4.09 -11.65
CA LEU A 309 4.43 -4.09 -12.66
C LEU A 309 5.79 -3.75 -12.05
N THR A 310 5.77 -2.91 -11.02
CA THR A 310 6.91 -2.31 -10.33
C THR A 310 6.85 -2.64 -8.84
N GLN A 311 7.99 -2.56 -8.17
CA GLN A 311 8.07 -2.55 -6.71
C GLN A 311 8.81 -1.28 -6.30
N HIS A 312 8.13 -0.38 -5.60
CA HIS A 312 8.66 0.89 -5.13
C HIS A 312 9.16 0.72 -3.70
N LYS A 313 10.43 0.30 -3.61
CA LYS A 313 11.14 0.08 -2.34
C LYS A 313 12.36 0.97 -2.26
N THR A 314 12.61 1.55 -1.08
CA THR A 314 13.83 2.32 -0.79
C THR A 314 14.51 1.69 0.43
N PRO A 315 15.79 1.28 0.35
CA PRO A 315 16.54 0.86 1.53
C PRO A 315 16.85 2.10 2.39
N GLY A 316 16.75 1.96 3.70
CA GLY A 316 16.91 3.07 4.63
C GLY A 316 16.77 2.60 6.08
N LEU A 317 16.75 3.55 7.02
CA LEU A 317 16.55 3.27 8.43
C LEU A 317 15.07 2.96 8.71
N GLY A 318 14.82 1.94 9.52
CA GLY A 318 13.49 1.53 9.98
C GLY A 318 12.92 0.29 9.27
N VAL A 319 11.88 -0.29 9.86
CA VAL A 319 11.22 -1.50 9.36
C VAL A 319 9.93 -1.11 8.64
N PRO A 320 9.79 -1.36 7.32
CA PRO A 320 8.54 -1.16 6.62
C PRO A 320 7.44 -2.10 7.13
N LEU A 321 6.24 -1.55 7.32
CA LEU A 321 5.05 -2.25 7.80
C LEU A 321 3.88 -2.02 6.83
N VAL A 322 2.99 -3.00 6.74
CA VAL A 322 1.61 -2.80 6.29
C VAL A 322 0.73 -2.79 7.54
N VAL A 323 0.01 -1.70 7.76
CA VAL A 323 -0.98 -1.59 8.83
C VAL A 323 -2.36 -1.67 8.19
N GLU A 324 -3.25 -2.48 8.76
CA GLU A 324 -4.65 -2.49 8.38
C GLU A 324 -5.46 -1.61 9.34
N ARG A 325 -6.30 -0.76 8.76
CA ARG A 325 -7.42 -0.12 9.45
C ARG A 325 -8.68 -0.97 9.28
N LEU A 326 -9.42 -1.16 10.37
CA LEU A 326 -10.75 -1.77 10.34
C LEU A 326 -11.84 -0.69 10.28
N ARG A 327 -12.97 -0.99 9.65
CA ARG A 327 -14.14 -0.09 9.59
C ARG A 327 -14.85 -0.03 10.94
N LYS A 328 -15.12 1.19 11.40
CA LYS A 328 -15.74 1.52 12.68
C LYS A 328 -17.18 2.01 12.46
N PRO A 329 -18.05 1.99 13.50
CA PRO A 329 -19.35 2.64 13.44
C PRO A 329 -19.20 4.12 13.07
N GLY A 330 -19.78 4.53 11.94
CA GLY A 330 -19.67 5.88 11.37
C GLY A 330 -18.74 6.01 10.16
N ASP A 331 -17.91 5.01 9.85
CA ASP A 331 -17.03 4.99 8.67
C ASP A 331 -17.81 4.67 7.39
N ARG A 332 -18.67 5.60 6.94
CA ARG A 332 -19.49 5.47 5.73
C ARG A 332 -18.65 5.24 4.46
N TRP A 333 -17.52 5.94 4.35
CA TRP A 333 -16.63 5.96 3.17
C TRP A 333 -15.40 5.04 3.26
N TYR A 334 -15.24 4.41 4.44
CA TYR A 334 -14.42 3.26 4.82
C TYR A 334 -14.65 1.92 4.10
N PRO A 335 -13.74 1.25 3.36
CA PRO A 335 -13.88 -0.19 3.18
C PRO A 335 -13.59 -0.93 4.50
N ASP A 336 -14.13 -2.15 4.66
CA ASP A 336 -14.03 -2.94 5.89
C ASP A 336 -12.60 -3.16 6.42
N ARG A 337 -11.66 -3.36 5.48
CA ARG A 337 -10.23 -3.50 5.74
C ARG A 337 -9.46 -2.63 4.76
N LEU A 338 -8.65 -1.71 5.28
CA LEU A 338 -7.87 -0.76 4.49
C LEU A 338 -6.38 -0.85 4.86
N PRO A 339 -5.56 -1.58 4.09
CA PRO A 339 -4.12 -1.63 4.31
C PRO A 339 -3.45 -0.33 3.85
N PHE A 340 -2.52 0.19 4.65
CA PHE A 340 -1.66 1.34 4.34
C PHE A 340 -0.22 1.08 4.78
N ALA A 341 0.74 1.84 4.24
CA ALA A 341 2.15 1.68 4.58
C ALA A 341 2.52 2.52 5.82
N ALA A 342 3.40 1.97 6.66
CA ALA A 342 4.09 2.67 7.73
C ALA A 342 5.57 2.27 7.74
N THR A 343 6.41 2.97 8.49
CA THR A 343 7.79 2.55 8.76
C THR A 343 8.15 2.85 10.21
N ALA A 344 8.63 1.82 10.91
CA ALA A 344 8.92 1.88 12.33
C ALA A 344 10.42 2.05 12.60
N ILE A 345 10.79 3.05 13.40
CA ILE A 345 12.15 3.31 13.89
C ILE A 345 12.11 3.26 15.41
N LEU A 346 13.00 2.50 16.04
CA LEU A 346 13.09 2.43 17.50
C LEU A 346 14.22 3.35 17.99
N ARG A 347 13.85 4.34 18.81
CA ARG A 347 14.76 5.24 19.51
C ARG A 347 14.84 4.83 20.98
N PRO A 348 16.00 4.48 21.53
CA PRO A 348 16.15 4.30 22.97
C PRO A 348 15.97 5.64 23.71
N GLU A 349 15.37 5.62 24.90
CA GLU A 349 15.36 6.81 25.76
C GLU A 349 16.75 7.05 26.37
N CYS A 350 17.11 8.32 26.56
CA CYS A 350 18.51 8.74 26.75
C CYS A 350 19.15 8.30 28.09
N GLU A 351 18.34 7.99 29.11
CA GLU A 351 18.82 7.72 30.47
C GLU A 351 18.77 6.23 30.88
N VAL A 352 18.29 5.35 29.99
CA VAL A 352 18.11 3.93 30.34
C VAL A 352 19.39 3.15 30.08
N GLU A 353 20.20 2.91 31.10
CA GLU A 353 21.32 1.95 31.01
C GLU A 353 20.82 0.56 30.59
N THR A 354 21.64 -0.22 29.87
CA THR A 354 21.21 -1.53 29.37
C THR A 354 20.84 -2.46 30.51
N PHE A 355 19.68 -3.13 30.38
CA PHE A 355 19.04 -4.02 31.35
C PHE A 355 20.02 -4.74 32.31
N ASP A 356 20.12 -4.23 33.53
CA ASP A 356 20.83 -4.87 34.63
C ASP A 356 19.85 -5.70 35.48
N ALA A 357 19.97 -7.02 35.39
CA ALA A 357 19.16 -7.98 36.14
C ALA A 357 19.28 -7.81 37.67
N THR A 358 20.32 -7.14 38.18
CA THR A 358 20.45 -6.83 39.61
C THR A 358 19.53 -5.69 40.05
N THR A 359 19.13 -4.79 39.15
CA THR A 359 18.21 -3.68 39.44
C THR A 359 16.77 -4.18 39.55
N GLU A 360 16.35 -5.15 38.73
CA GLU A 360 15.04 -5.80 38.90
C GLU A 360 14.93 -6.58 40.21
N ALA A 361 15.98 -7.30 40.60
CA ALA A 361 16.02 -8.03 41.87
C ALA A 361 15.95 -7.12 43.12
N ALA A 362 16.07 -5.80 42.95
CA ALA A 362 15.91 -4.79 43.99
C ALA A 362 14.49 -4.19 44.04
N ILE A 363 13.61 -4.46 43.07
CA ILE A 363 12.21 -4.02 43.09
C ILE A 363 11.44 -4.89 44.10
N PRO A 364 10.79 -4.31 45.14
CA PRO A 364 10.10 -5.11 46.15
C PRO A 364 8.89 -5.86 45.57
N ASP A 365 8.74 -7.14 45.94
CA ASP A 365 7.59 -7.99 45.58
C ASP A 365 6.26 -7.24 45.75
N GLY A 366 5.49 -7.16 44.67
CA GLY A 366 4.19 -6.47 44.63
C GLY A 366 4.23 -4.99 44.22
N THR A 367 5.40 -4.44 43.90
CA THR A 367 5.52 -3.07 43.35
C THR A 367 5.38 -3.10 41.82
N HIS A 368 4.25 -2.60 41.30
CA HIS A 368 4.01 -2.50 39.86
C HIS A 368 4.65 -1.22 39.29
N VAL A 369 5.69 -1.37 38.48
CA VAL A 369 6.36 -0.26 37.79
C VAL A 369 6.07 -0.35 36.29
N GLU A 370 5.61 0.75 35.68
CA GLU A 370 5.62 0.93 34.23
C GLU A 370 6.77 1.88 33.88
N GLN A 371 7.76 1.41 33.11
CA GLN A 371 8.91 2.23 32.70
C GLN A 371 8.96 2.36 31.18
N VAL A 372 8.92 3.60 30.68
CA VAL A 372 9.22 3.89 29.27
C VAL A 372 10.72 3.71 29.04
N VAL A 373 11.09 2.87 28.08
CA VAL A 373 12.50 2.52 27.80
C VAL A 373 12.96 2.85 26.38
N ALA A 374 12.00 3.02 25.46
CA ALA A 374 12.25 3.40 24.08
C ALA A 374 10.97 3.98 23.48
N ARG A 375 11.10 4.60 22.31
CA ARG A 375 10.01 5.08 21.48
C ARG A 375 10.06 4.41 20.10
N LEU A 376 8.92 3.97 19.61
CA LEU A 376 8.72 3.52 18.24
C LEU A 376 8.12 4.67 17.43
N GLU A 377 8.98 5.38 16.71
CA GLU A 377 8.59 6.39 15.72
C GLU A 377 7.97 5.67 14.51
N LEU A 378 6.72 6.00 14.20
CA LEU A 378 5.95 5.45 13.08
C LEU A 378 5.76 6.53 12.02
N TYR A 379 6.49 6.43 10.93
CA TYR A 379 6.46 7.39 9.82
C TYR A 379 5.47 6.97 8.72
N ASP A 380 4.77 7.95 8.13
CA ASP A 380 4.16 7.80 6.81
C ASP A 380 5.26 7.87 5.71
N PRO A 381 5.56 6.77 5.00
CA PRO A 381 6.62 6.73 3.99
C PRO A 381 6.26 7.50 2.71
N LYS A 382 4.99 7.87 2.48
CA LYS A 382 4.58 8.74 1.37
C LYS A 382 5.03 10.18 1.58
N GLN A 383 5.21 10.62 2.82
CA GLN A 383 5.52 12.01 3.19
C GLN A 383 6.93 12.21 3.74
N SER A 384 7.44 11.20 4.44
CA SER A 384 8.72 11.28 5.15
C SER A 384 9.83 10.78 4.22
N GLY A 385 10.82 11.61 3.89
CA GLY A 385 11.88 11.29 2.92
C GLY A 385 13.10 10.64 3.58
N ASP A 386 13.86 11.48 4.25
CA ASP A 386 15.02 11.14 5.08
C ASP A 386 14.65 11.32 6.56
N VAL A 387 15.49 10.75 7.44
CA VAL A 387 15.39 10.84 8.90
C VAL A 387 16.76 11.08 9.51
N GLU A 388 16.80 11.66 10.71
CA GLU A 388 18.07 11.91 11.38
C GLU A 388 18.64 10.66 12.09
N LEU A 389 19.95 10.44 11.92
CA LEU A 389 20.78 9.48 12.64
C LEU A 389 22.16 10.12 12.85
N ASN A 390 22.60 10.28 14.11
CA ASN A 390 23.87 10.92 14.47
C ASN A 390 24.11 12.28 13.78
N CYS A 391 23.18 13.23 13.89
CA CYS A 391 23.22 14.54 13.21
C CYS A 391 23.32 14.49 11.66
N HIS A 392 23.16 13.32 11.04
CA HIS A 392 23.17 13.12 9.60
C HIS A 392 21.78 12.71 9.09
N GLN A 393 21.40 13.17 7.91
CA GLN A 393 20.19 12.70 7.22
C GLN A 393 20.50 11.37 6.52
N VAL A 394 19.71 10.34 6.83
CA VAL A 394 19.77 9.02 6.18
C VAL A 394 18.39 8.70 5.58
N PRO A 395 18.30 8.00 4.43
CA PRO A 395 17.01 7.64 3.86
C PRO A 395 16.15 6.85 4.84
N LEU A 396 14.84 7.15 4.88
CA LEU A 396 13.85 6.29 5.55
C LEU A 396 13.69 5.00 4.73
N ALA A 397 13.56 3.84 5.39
CA ALA A 397 13.16 2.61 4.71
C ALA A 397 11.75 2.75 4.15
N LYS A 398 11.48 2.32 2.92
CA LYS A 398 10.15 2.44 2.31
C LYS A 398 9.76 1.20 1.53
N ASP A 399 8.48 0.87 1.61
CA ASP A 399 7.83 -0.07 0.70
C ASP A 399 6.37 0.38 0.45
N THR A 400 6.19 1.35 -0.45
CA THR A 400 4.85 1.88 -0.80
C THR A 400 4.03 0.86 -1.59
N THR A 401 4.67 -0.17 -2.15
CA THR A 401 4.02 -1.25 -2.89
C THR A 401 3.47 -2.35 -1.96
N ALA A 402 3.99 -2.50 -0.74
CA ALA A 402 3.58 -3.57 0.18
C ALA A 402 2.07 -3.60 0.50
N PRO A 403 1.36 -2.48 0.79
CA PRO A 403 -0.07 -2.52 1.09
C PRO A 403 -0.91 -3.05 -0.08
N TYR A 404 -0.53 -2.68 -1.31
CA TYR A 404 -1.16 -3.20 -2.52
C TYR A 404 -0.88 -4.68 -2.74
N ALA A 405 0.36 -5.13 -2.47
CA ALA A 405 0.73 -6.54 -2.56
C ALA A 405 -0.03 -7.39 -1.53
N PHE A 406 -0.16 -6.89 -0.30
CA PHE A 406 -0.89 -7.48 0.81
C PHE A 406 -2.40 -7.60 0.52
N LEU A 407 -3.02 -6.51 0.02
CA LEU A 407 -4.41 -6.55 -0.46
C LEU A 407 -4.61 -7.64 -1.52
N LEU A 408 -3.66 -7.78 -2.45
CA LEU A 408 -3.70 -8.78 -3.53
C LEU A 408 -3.32 -10.21 -3.12
N SER A 409 -2.74 -10.43 -1.93
CA SER A 409 -2.52 -11.76 -1.35
C SER A 409 -3.71 -12.21 -0.53
N ASN A 410 -4.31 -11.33 0.27
CA ASN A 410 -5.33 -11.70 1.25
C ASN A 410 -6.73 -11.83 0.65
N THR A 411 -7.01 -11.16 -0.47
CA THR A 411 -8.24 -11.31 -1.29
C THR A 411 -8.39 -12.69 -1.98
N ARG A 412 -7.73 -13.75 -1.47
CA ARG A 412 -7.62 -15.07 -2.12
C ARG A 412 -7.70 -16.28 -1.17
N GLY A 413 -8.26 -16.10 0.02
CA GLY A 413 -8.76 -17.21 0.84
C GLY A 413 -9.92 -17.94 0.16
N GLU A 414 -10.82 -17.17 -0.47
CA GLU A 414 -12.03 -17.66 -1.13
C GLU A 414 -11.77 -18.03 -2.58
N SER A 415 -11.42 -19.29 -2.81
CA SER A 415 -11.44 -19.87 -4.15
C SER A 415 -12.88 -20.23 -4.54
N SER A 416 -13.29 -19.75 -5.72
CA SER A 416 -14.56 -20.03 -6.42
C SER A 416 -15.79 -19.24 -5.93
N LEU A 417 -16.47 -18.62 -6.91
CA LEU A 417 -17.80 -17.98 -6.84
C LEU A 417 -18.04 -16.84 -5.84
N GLU A 418 -17.52 -16.84 -4.61
CA GLU A 418 -17.78 -15.82 -3.58
C GLU A 418 -17.27 -14.43 -4.00
N ALA A 419 -16.02 -14.35 -4.50
CA ALA A 419 -15.46 -13.16 -5.15
C ALA A 419 -16.19 -12.72 -6.46
N LEU A 420 -17.23 -13.45 -6.87
CA LEU A 420 -18.11 -13.15 -8.01
C LEU A 420 -19.58 -12.92 -7.61
N HIS A 421 -20.03 -13.33 -6.41
CA HIS A 421 -21.30 -13.02 -5.74
C HIS A 421 -21.38 -13.72 -4.36
N PRO A 422 -22.06 -13.15 -3.34
CA PRO A 422 -22.27 -11.72 -2.99
C PRO A 422 -21.77 -11.44 -1.55
N MET A 423 -21.31 -10.24 -1.16
CA MET A 423 -22.14 -9.04 -0.94
C MET A 423 -23.51 -9.29 -0.28
N ASP A 424 -23.54 -10.10 0.78
CA ASP A 424 -24.69 -10.23 1.69
C ASP A 424 -25.01 -8.90 2.39
N ASN A 425 -23.99 -8.10 2.71
CA ASN A 425 -24.18 -6.73 3.17
C ASN A 425 -24.47 -5.78 1.99
N VAL A 426 -25.42 -4.87 2.20
CA VAL A 426 -25.64 -3.72 1.31
C VAL A 426 -24.52 -2.66 1.50
N GLU A 427 -23.83 -2.74 2.63
CA GLU A 427 -22.95 -1.70 3.20
C GLU A 427 -21.59 -1.57 2.52
N ASP A 428 -21.14 -2.56 1.73
CA ASP A 428 -19.83 -2.54 1.05
C ASP A 428 -19.97 -2.22 -0.45
N ARG A 429 -21.15 -1.68 -0.83
CA ARG A 429 -21.45 -1.19 -2.18
C ARG A 429 -21.38 0.34 -2.19
N GLY A 430 -20.55 0.89 -3.06
CA GLY A 430 -20.49 2.34 -3.26
C GLY A 430 -19.10 2.89 -3.47
N LEU A 431 -18.98 4.19 -3.19
CA LEU A 431 -17.76 4.96 -3.25
C LEU A 431 -16.95 4.83 -1.96
N PHE A 432 -15.67 4.47 -2.09
CA PHE A 432 -14.73 4.28 -0.98
C PHE A 432 -13.51 5.18 -1.16
N ILE A 433 -13.01 5.70 -0.04
CA ILE A 433 -11.78 6.51 0.02
C ILE A 433 -10.65 5.67 0.60
N MET A 434 -9.47 5.70 -0.03
CA MET A 434 -8.34 4.84 0.37
C MET A 434 -7.39 5.53 1.36
N GLU A 435 -7.51 6.84 1.54
CA GLU A 435 -6.81 7.64 2.54
C GLU A 435 -7.70 8.79 3.05
N PRO A 436 -7.45 9.33 4.26
CA PRO A 436 -8.16 10.53 4.72
C PRO A 436 -7.92 11.69 3.77
N HIS A 437 -9.00 12.37 3.39
CA HIS A 437 -8.95 13.50 2.46
C HIS A 437 -8.02 14.61 2.97
N ARG A 438 -7.25 15.20 2.07
CA ARG A 438 -6.40 16.36 2.38
C ARG A 438 -6.74 17.54 1.49
N LYS A 439 -6.81 18.72 2.10
CA LYS A 439 -7.11 19.95 1.39
C LYS A 439 -6.13 20.19 0.22
N GLY A 440 -6.65 20.41 -0.98
CA GLY A 440 -5.87 20.61 -2.20
C GLY A 440 -5.45 19.33 -2.94
N LYS A 441 -5.95 18.15 -2.53
CA LYS A 441 -5.86 16.91 -3.31
C LYS A 441 -7.02 16.80 -4.29
N ILE A 442 -6.75 16.22 -5.46
CA ILE A 442 -7.75 15.87 -6.47
C ILE A 442 -8.08 14.37 -6.33
N PRO A 443 -9.35 13.98 -6.17
CA PRO A 443 -9.73 12.56 -6.18
C PRO A 443 -9.57 11.93 -7.56
N VAL A 444 -8.94 10.74 -7.61
CA VAL A 444 -9.01 9.82 -8.75
C VAL A 444 -9.96 8.68 -8.37
N VAL A 445 -11.14 8.66 -8.95
CA VAL A 445 -12.16 7.62 -8.71
C VAL A 445 -12.03 6.52 -9.76
N PHE A 446 -11.59 5.35 -9.33
CA PHE A 446 -11.53 4.16 -10.17
C PHE A 446 -12.87 3.43 -10.23
N VAL A 447 -13.38 3.18 -11.44
CA VAL A 447 -14.66 2.50 -11.69
C VAL A 447 -14.42 1.21 -12.47
N HIS A 448 -14.55 0.06 -11.80
CA HIS A 448 -14.25 -1.24 -12.41
C HIS A 448 -15.30 -1.67 -13.44
N GLY A 449 -14.94 -2.62 -14.30
CA GLY A 449 -15.81 -3.23 -15.29
C GLY A 449 -16.62 -4.44 -14.79
N LEU A 450 -17.27 -5.11 -15.75
CA LEU A 450 -18.05 -6.34 -15.57
C LEU A 450 -17.19 -7.50 -15.03
N LEU A 451 -17.70 -8.24 -14.03
CA LEU A 451 -16.99 -9.35 -13.36
C LEU A 451 -15.58 -8.98 -12.85
N SER A 452 -15.40 -7.72 -12.43
CA SER A 452 -14.15 -7.15 -11.93
C SER A 452 -14.38 -6.50 -10.55
N ALA A 453 -13.30 -6.04 -9.92
CA ALA A 453 -13.31 -5.49 -8.56
C ALA A 453 -12.26 -4.37 -8.39
N PRO A 454 -12.39 -3.52 -7.34
CA PRO A 454 -11.49 -2.39 -7.08
C PRO A 454 -9.99 -2.74 -7.07
N TYR A 455 -9.61 -3.90 -6.53
CA TYR A 455 -8.21 -4.33 -6.47
C TYR A 455 -7.54 -4.45 -7.85
N THR A 456 -8.30 -4.51 -8.95
CA THR A 456 -7.72 -4.55 -10.30
C THR A 456 -6.97 -3.27 -10.68
N TRP A 457 -7.24 -2.16 -9.98
CA TRP A 457 -6.57 -0.86 -10.13
C TRP A 457 -5.29 -0.73 -9.32
N ALA A 458 -4.95 -1.70 -8.47
CA ALA A 458 -3.78 -1.67 -7.59
C ALA A 458 -2.47 -1.36 -8.32
N GLY A 459 -2.32 -1.77 -9.59
CA GLY A 459 -1.16 -1.42 -10.42
C GLY A 459 -1.04 0.09 -10.68
N ILE A 460 -2.10 0.74 -11.16
CA ILE A 460 -2.10 2.20 -11.43
C ILE A 460 -2.04 2.98 -10.11
N ALA A 461 -2.76 2.52 -9.08
CA ALA A 461 -2.76 3.11 -7.75
C ALA A 461 -1.34 3.13 -7.13
N ASN A 462 -0.61 2.02 -7.22
CA ASN A 462 0.79 1.90 -6.79
C ASN A 462 1.73 2.89 -7.51
N GLU A 463 1.52 3.14 -8.82
CA GLU A 463 2.30 4.15 -9.54
C GLU A 463 1.95 5.58 -9.11
N ILE A 464 0.67 5.90 -8.90
CA ILE A 464 0.24 7.23 -8.43
C ILE A 464 0.87 7.54 -7.07
N ASP A 465 0.78 6.60 -6.12
CA ASP A 465 1.31 6.74 -4.76
C ASP A 465 2.84 6.84 -4.69
N SER A 466 3.55 6.27 -5.68
CA SER A 466 5.01 6.19 -5.66
C SER A 466 5.70 7.24 -6.54
N ASN A 467 4.97 7.99 -7.36
CA ASN A 467 5.46 9.15 -8.09
C ASN A 467 5.22 10.42 -7.25
N PRO A 468 6.24 11.09 -6.69
CA PRO A 468 6.03 12.18 -5.72
C PRO A 468 5.18 13.35 -6.25
N ASP A 469 5.28 13.68 -7.54
CA ASP A 469 4.49 14.74 -8.18
C ASP A 469 2.99 14.39 -8.27
N LEU A 470 2.66 13.10 -8.40
CA LEU A 470 1.29 12.60 -8.41
C LEU A 470 0.77 12.38 -6.98
N ALA A 471 1.54 11.73 -6.12
CA ALA A 471 1.19 11.52 -4.71
C ALA A 471 0.94 12.83 -3.94
N ALA A 472 1.64 13.91 -4.31
CA ALA A 472 1.41 15.24 -3.74
C ALA A 472 0.10 15.91 -4.21
N ARG A 473 -0.48 15.51 -5.36
CA ARG A 473 -1.66 16.17 -5.96
C ARG A 473 -2.92 15.32 -6.04
N TYR A 474 -2.79 14.00 -5.97
CA TYR A 474 -3.90 13.06 -6.08
C TYR A 474 -4.15 12.28 -4.81
N GLU A 475 -5.41 11.90 -4.59
CA GLU A 475 -5.82 10.90 -3.62
C GLU A 475 -6.68 9.84 -4.32
N ILE A 476 -6.61 8.59 -3.86
CA ILE A 476 -7.17 7.44 -4.58
C ILE A 476 -8.50 7.04 -3.96
N TRP A 477 -9.56 7.04 -4.76
CA TRP A 477 -10.89 6.58 -4.40
C TRP A 477 -11.31 5.45 -5.35
N ALA A 478 -12.25 4.59 -4.93
CA ALA A 478 -12.74 3.49 -5.75
C ALA A 478 -14.26 3.34 -5.63
N PHE A 479 -14.94 3.11 -6.75
CA PHE A 479 -16.37 2.78 -6.76
C PHE A 479 -16.56 1.28 -6.97
N HIS A 480 -17.15 0.60 -5.98
CA HIS A 480 -17.49 -0.82 -6.04
C HIS A 480 -18.99 -1.03 -6.19
N TYR A 481 -19.39 -1.90 -7.13
CA TYR A 481 -20.78 -2.25 -7.35
C TYR A 481 -20.95 -3.70 -7.84
N PRO A 482 -22.09 -4.36 -7.55
CA PRO A 482 -22.35 -5.69 -8.07
C PRO A 482 -22.58 -5.60 -9.59
N THR A 483 -21.79 -6.28 -10.40
CA THR A 483 -21.85 -6.13 -11.87
C THR A 483 -23.07 -6.79 -12.53
N GLY A 484 -24.02 -7.32 -11.75
CA GLY A 484 -25.36 -7.68 -12.21
C GLY A 484 -26.47 -6.75 -11.67
N ALA A 485 -26.13 -5.70 -10.92
CA ALA A 485 -27.09 -4.72 -10.42
C ALA A 485 -27.81 -3.97 -11.56
N PRO A 486 -28.99 -3.36 -11.28
CA PRO A 486 -29.63 -2.45 -12.21
C PRO A 486 -28.66 -1.33 -12.62
N PHE A 487 -28.46 -1.16 -13.93
CA PHE A 487 -27.35 -0.35 -14.43
C PHE A 487 -27.54 1.14 -14.14
N MET A 488 -28.75 1.67 -14.42
CA MET A 488 -29.07 3.08 -14.14
C MET A 488 -29.07 3.38 -12.64
N GLU A 489 -29.40 2.40 -11.79
CA GLU A 489 -29.37 2.57 -10.33
C GLU A 489 -27.94 2.65 -9.82
N THR A 490 -27.05 1.83 -10.37
CA THR A 490 -25.61 1.93 -10.10
C THR A 490 -25.07 3.31 -10.48
N ALA A 491 -25.47 3.86 -11.63
CA ALA A 491 -25.06 5.18 -12.08
C ALA A 491 -25.62 6.32 -11.19
N ALA A 492 -26.85 6.17 -10.67
CA ALA A 492 -27.46 7.12 -9.76
C ALA A 492 -26.84 7.07 -8.35
N ILE A 493 -26.59 5.88 -7.81
CA ILE A 493 -25.87 5.68 -6.53
C ILE A 493 -24.48 6.31 -6.61
N MET A 494 -23.74 6.10 -7.70
CA MET A 494 -22.42 6.72 -7.90
C MET A 494 -22.50 8.25 -7.87
N ARG A 495 -23.49 8.84 -8.57
CA ARG A 495 -23.70 10.30 -8.63
C ARG A 495 -24.02 10.89 -7.26
N GLU A 496 -24.93 10.25 -6.54
CA GLU A 496 -25.38 10.67 -5.21
C GLU A 496 -24.25 10.53 -4.19
N GLN A 497 -23.56 9.39 -4.14
CA GLN A 497 -22.43 9.20 -3.22
C GLN A 497 -21.24 10.13 -3.53
N LEU A 498 -20.98 10.44 -4.80
CA LEU A 498 -19.95 11.42 -5.18
C LEU A 498 -20.33 12.84 -4.74
N HIS A 499 -21.61 13.19 -4.76
CA HIS A 499 -22.10 14.46 -4.22
C HIS A 499 -21.98 14.50 -2.69
N ASP A 500 -22.51 13.47 -2.02
CA ASP A 500 -22.52 13.32 -0.56
C ASP A 500 -21.10 13.42 0.01
N VAL A 501 -20.15 12.60 -0.45
CA VAL A 501 -18.79 12.55 0.13
C VAL A 501 -18.06 13.89 -0.03
N ILE A 502 -18.23 14.58 -1.16
CA ILE A 502 -17.63 15.89 -1.39
C ILE A 502 -18.27 16.96 -0.49
N HIS A 503 -19.57 16.88 -0.23
CA HIS A 503 -20.25 17.80 0.67
C HIS A 503 -19.92 17.53 2.15
N GLU A 504 -19.76 16.27 2.55
CA GLU A 504 -19.33 15.89 3.90
C GLU A 504 -17.86 16.28 4.17
N MET A 505 -16.97 16.15 3.18
CA MET A 505 -15.55 16.50 3.28
C MET A 505 -15.26 18.00 3.20
N ASP A 506 -15.98 18.73 2.32
CA ASP A 506 -15.91 20.19 2.24
C ASP A 506 -17.32 20.82 2.31
N PRO A 507 -17.90 20.92 3.52
CA PRO A 507 -19.16 21.63 3.76
C PRO A 507 -19.05 23.13 3.40
N SER A 508 -17.84 23.68 3.39
CA SER A 508 -17.58 25.10 3.18
C SER A 508 -17.55 25.53 1.70
N GLY A 509 -17.25 24.60 0.79
CA GLY A 509 -17.09 24.89 -0.64
C GLY A 509 -15.76 25.56 -1.00
N PHE A 510 -14.78 25.58 -0.10
CA PHE A 510 -13.48 26.21 -0.32
C PHE A 510 -12.38 25.26 -0.82
N ASP A 511 -12.60 23.94 -0.84
CA ASP A 511 -11.71 23.04 -1.57
C ASP A 511 -12.16 22.92 -3.03
N ARG A 512 -11.34 23.50 -3.91
CA ARG A 512 -11.56 23.50 -5.36
C ARG A 512 -11.03 22.24 -6.04
N ASP A 513 -10.00 21.61 -5.47
CA ASP A 513 -9.33 20.45 -6.08
C ASP A 513 -10.09 19.15 -5.74
N LEU A 514 -10.72 19.08 -4.56
CA LEU A 514 -11.72 18.07 -4.21
C LEU A 514 -12.90 18.06 -5.21
N ARG A 515 -13.21 19.21 -5.81
CA ARG A 515 -14.27 19.41 -6.81
C ARG A 515 -13.77 19.33 -8.27
N ASN A 516 -12.60 18.74 -8.49
CA ASN A 516 -11.95 18.59 -9.80
C ASN A 516 -11.68 17.10 -10.14
N VAL A 517 -12.60 16.22 -9.76
CA VAL A 517 -12.45 14.76 -9.76
C VAL A 517 -12.09 14.19 -11.14
N VAL A 518 -11.17 13.22 -11.16
CA VAL A 518 -10.87 12.39 -12.34
C VAL A 518 -11.57 11.05 -12.21
N LEU A 519 -12.44 10.71 -13.16
CA LEU A 519 -13.02 9.36 -13.24
C LEU A 519 -12.18 8.48 -14.19
N VAL A 520 -11.80 7.29 -13.74
CA VAL A 520 -11.08 6.31 -14.57
C VAL A 520 -11.92 5.04 -14.66
N GLY A 521 -12.56 4.83 -15.81
CA GLY A 521 -13.51 3.74 -16.02
C GLY A 521 -12.97 2.66 -16.96
N HIS A 522 -12.86 1.42 -16.47
CA HIS A 522 -12.52 0.26 -17.31
C HIS A 522 -13.78 -0.44 -17.81
N SER A 523 -13.80 -0.80 -19.09
CA SER A 523 -14.91 -1.54 -19.70
C SER A 523 -16.24 -0.82 -19.42
N MET A 524 -17.26 -1.54 -18.98
CA MET A 524 -18.56 -1.03 -18.52
C MET A 524 -18.48 0.07 -17.45
N GLY A 525 -17.44 0.11 -16.62
CA GLY A 525 -17.22 1.19 -15.66
C GLY A 525 -17.03 2.56 -16.32
N GLY A 526 -16.54 2.59 -17.57
CA GLY A 526 -16.51 3.80 -18.38
C GLY A 526 -17.89 4.27 -18.86
N LEU A 527 -18.88 3.37 -19.00
CA LEU A 527 -20.26 3.79 -19.27
C LEU A 527 -20.86 4.49 -18.04
N LEU A 528 -20.62 3.95 -16.83
CA LEU A 528 -20.99 4.61 -15.58
C LEU A 528 -20.32 5.98 -15.44
N ALA A 529 -19.02 6.07 -15.75
CA ALA A 529 -18.28 7.33 -15.74
C ALA A 529 -18.81 8.34 -16.77
N LYS A 530 -19.21 7.90 -17.98
CA LYS A 530 -19.88 8.78 -18.97
C LYS A 530 -21.17 9.36 -18.38
N LEU A 531 -21.99 8.55 -17.71
CA LEU A 531 -23.23 9.03 -17.10
C LEU A 531 -23.03 10.00 -15.92
N GLN A 532 -21.81 10.15 -15.39
CA GLN A 532 -21.51 11.20 -14.41
C GLN A 532 -21.25 12.56 -15.07
N ILE A 533 -20.99 12.63 -16.38
CA ILE A 533 -20.63 13.87 -17.08
C ILE A 533 -21.66 14.31 -18.12
N THR A 534 -22.78 13.59 -18.27
CA THR A 534 -23.82 13.89 -19.26
C THR A 534 -25.14 14.22 -18.60
N ASP A 535 -25.82 15.27 -19.07
CA ASP A 535 -27.23 15.52 -18.77
C ASP A 535 -28.10 14.56 -19.59
N SER A 536 -29.04 13.85 -18.96
CA SER A 536 -29.84 12.83 -19.65
C SER A 536 -30.97 13.39 -20.50
N GLY A 537 -31.47 14.58 -20.15
CA GLY A 537 -32.64 15.20 -20.75
C GLY A 537 -33.83 14.23 -20.82
N ASN A 538 -34.44 14.12 -22.00
CA ASN A 538 -35.40 13.05 -22.30
C ASN A 538 -34.75 11.84 -23.01
N THR A 539 -33.49 11.96 -23.46
CA THR A 539 -32.88 11.03 -24.42
C THR A 539 -32.88 9.59 -23.89
N LEU A 540 -32.45 9.36 -22.65
CA LEU A 540 -32.44 7.99 -22.10
C LEU A 540 -33.85 7.41 -21.95
N TRP A 541 -34.84 8.25 -21.60
CA TRP A 541 -36.23 7.83 -21.45
C TRP A 541 -36.87 7.44 -22.79
N GLU A 542 -36.65 8.23 -23.83
CA GLU A 542 -37.16 7.99 -25.20
C GLU A 542 -36.63 6.69 -25.82
N HIS A 543 -35.49 6.17 -25.34
CA HIS A 543 -34.90 4.89 -25.76
C HIS A 543 -35.46 3.68 -24.99
N VAL A 544 -36.19 3.87 -23.88
CA VAL A 544 -36.81 2.78 -23.09
C VAL A 544 -38.33 2.82 -23.05
N ALA A 545 -38.95 3.95 -23.42
CA ALA A 545 -40.39 4.15 -23.46
C ALA A 545 -40.87 4.81 -24.77
N PHE A 546 -42.16 4.67 -25.05
CA PHE A 546 -42.90 5.35 -26.11
C PHE A 546 -43.73 6.53 -25.59
N GLN A 547 -43.99 6.57 -24.27
CA GLN A 547 -44.83 7.58 -23.62
C GLN A 547 -44.01 8.37 -22.58
N PRO A 548 -44.34 9.65 -22.30
CA PRO A 548 -43.70 10.43 -21.25
C PRO A 548 -43.89 9.84 -19.84
N VAL A 549 -42.91 10.00 -18.94
CA VAL A 549 -42.95 9.43 -17.58
C VAL A 549 -44.10 9.97 -16.71
N ASN A 550 -44.67 11.12 -17.07
CA ASN A 550 -45.81 11.74 -16.37
C ASN A 550 -47.18 11.31 -16.89
N THR A 551 -47.27 10.53 -17.97
CA THR A 551 -48.53 9.94 -18.45
C THR A 551 -48.73 8.49 -18.01
N LEU A 552 -47.76 7.93 -17.27
CA LEU A 552 -47.81 6.55 -16.78
C LEU A 552 -48.69 6.43 -15.53
N GLU A 553 -49.52 5.39 -15.51
CA GLU A 553 -50.18 4.92 -14.30
C GLU A 553 -49.15 4.14 -13.47
N ALA A 554 -48.58 4.79 -12.44
CA ALA A 554 -47.49 4.23 -11.65
C ALA A 554 -47.61 4.61 -10.17
N ASP A 555 -47.29 3.67 -9.28
CA ASP A 555 -47.12 3.96 -7.85
C ASP A 555 -46.10 5.09 -7.64
N PRO A 556 -46.33 6.05 -6.71
CA PRO A 556 -45.44 7.18 -6.51
C PRO A 556 -43.97 6.81 -6.25
N LYS A 557 -43.68 5.67 -5.59
CA LYS A 557 -42.30 5.22 -5.36
C LYS A 557 -41.67 4.72 -6.66
N MET A 558 -42.42 4.03 -7.52
CA MET A 558 -41.95 3.61 -8.84
C MET A 558 -41.75 4.83 -9.77
N SER A 559 -42.66 5.81 -9.75
CA SER A 559 -42.48 7.05 -10.52
C SER A 559 -41.22 7.82 -10.07
N ALA A 560 -40.98 7.93 -8.76
CA ALA A 560 -39.77 8.52 -8.20
C ALA A 560 -38.51 7.73 -8.58
N TYR A 561 -38.54 6.40 -8.51
CA TYR A 561 -37.46 5.53 -8.95
C TYR A 561 -37.11 5.78 -10.43
N LEU A 562 -38.08 5.69 -11.35
CA LEU A 562 -37.85 5.94 -12.78
C LEU A 562 -37.30 7.34 -13.05
N ARG A 563 -37.78 8.38 -12.33
CA ARG A 563 -37.25 9.74 -12.46
C ARG A 563 -35.78 9.81 -12.05
N ARG A 564 -35.41 9.29 -10.88
CA ARG A 564 -34.03 9.20 -10.38
C ARG A 564 -33.09 8.48 -11.37
N MET A 565 -33.60 7.46 -12.08
CA MET A 565 -32.84 6.67 -13.05
C MET A 565 -32.62 7.38 -14.38
N PHE A 566 -33.65 8.01 -14.95
CA PHE A 566 -33.64 8.46 -16.35
C PHE A 566 -33.57 9.98 -16.55
N TYR A 567 -33.80 10.78 -15.50
CA TYR A 567 -33.84 12.24 -15.54
C TYR A 567 -32.85 12.81 -14.53
N PHE A 568 -31.66 13.17 -14.99
CA PHE A 568 -30.57 13.70 -14.16
C PHE A 568 -29.67 14.64 -14.94
N ASN A 569 -28.95 15.47 -14.18
CA ASN A 569 -27.86 16.30 -14.67
C ASN A 569 -26.50 15.66 -14.30
N HIS A 570 -25.45 16.12 -14.96
CA HIS A 570 -24.07 15.76 -14.68
C HIS A 570 -23.61 16.14 -13.25
N SER A 571 -22.60 15.44 -12.78
CA SER A 571 -21.88 15.71 -11.53
C SER A 571 -20.94 16.91 -11.72
N PRO A 572 -21.20 18.08 -11.10
CA PRO A 572 -20.42 19.30 -11.34
C PRO A 572 -18.98 19.24 -10.82
N SER A 573 -18.68 18.26 -9.95
CA SER A 573 -17.35 18.03 -9.38
C SER A 573 -16.41 17.22 -10.28
N VAL A 574 -16.84 16.75 -11.45
CA VAL A 574 -16.01 15.91 -12.34
C VAL A 574 -15.28 16.77 -13.37
N GLY A 575 -13.97 16.90 -13.19
CA GLY A 575 -13.09 17.69 -14.05
C GLY A 575 -12.48 16.93 -15.23
N ARG A 576 -12.48 15.59 -15.22
CA ARG A 576 -11.93 14.75 -16.31
C ARG A 576 -12.45 13.31 -16.29
N VAL A 577 -12.51 12.66 -17.47
CA VAL A 577 -12.79 11.21 -17.58
C VAL A 577 -11.78 10.50 -18.48
N ILE A 578 -11.35 9.30 -18.07
CA ILE A 578 -10.52 8.38 -18.85
C ILE A 578 -11.29 7.06 -19.05
N PHE A 579 -11.61 6.73 -20.29
CA PHE A 579 -12.23 5.48 -20.71
C PHE A 579 -11.16 4.46 -21.10
N ILE A 580 -11.22 3.24 -20.58
CA ILE A 580 -10.24 2.17 -20.86
C ILE A 580 -10.99 0.94 -21.38
N GLY A 581 -10.93 0.70 -22.69
CA GLY A 581 -11.63 -0.41 -23.35
C GLY A 581 -13.16 -0.37 -23.17
N THR A 582 -13.77 0.81 -23.07
CA THR A 582 -15.20 0.95 -22.76
C THR A 582 -16.09 0.64 -23.97
N PRO A 583 -17.06 -0.30 -23.87
CA PRO A 583 -17.92 -0.67 -24.99
C PRO A 583 -19.03 0.37 -25.23
N HIS A 584 -18.69 1.54 -25.78
CA HIS A 584 -19.63 2.63 -26.03
C HIS A 584 -20.72 2.27 -27.04
N GLN A 585 -20.48 1.28 -27.93
CA GLN A 585 -21.48 0.70 -28.84
C GLN A 585 -21.71 -0.81 -28.58
N GLY A 586 -21.32 -1.30 -27.40
CA GLY A 586 -21.56 -2.68 -26.96
C GLY A 586 -20.48 -3.68 -27.41
N SER A 587 -20.72 -4.96 -27.14
CA SER A 587 -19.83 -6.05 -27.58
C SER A 587 -20.64 -7.26 -28.02
N SER A 588 -20.32 -7.84 -29.17
CA SER A 588 -20.90 -9.12 -29.64
C SER A 588 -20.59 -10.28 -28.69
N TYR A 589 -19.49 -10.19 -27.92
CA TYR A 589 -19.14 -11.17 -26.88
C TYR A 589 -20.17 -11.17 -25.72
N ALA A 590 -20.86 -10.05 -25.49
CA ALA A 590 -21.94 -9.95 -24.51
C ALA A 590 -23.27 -10.59 -24.99
N CYS A 591 -23.42 -10.89 -26.28
CA CYS A 591 -24.65 -11.47 -26.84
C CYS A 591 -24.83 -12.98 -26.57
N GLY A 592 -23.88 -13.63 -25.90
CA GLY A 592 -23.95 -15.05 -25.58
C GLY A 592 -25.04 -15.40 -24.56
N LYS A 593 -25.61 -16.61 -24.65
CA LYS A 593 -26.63 -17.16 -23.72
C LYS A 593 -26.22 -17.14 -22.23
N LEU A 594 -24.96 -16.85 -21.93
CA LEU A 594 -24.37 -16.72 -20.60
C LEU A 594 -24.86 -15.48 -19.83
N GLY A 595 -25.20 -14.39 -20.52
CA GLY A 595 -25.65 -13.14 -19.87
C GLY A 595 -26.96 -13.27 -19.08
N HIS A 596 -27.81 -14.25 -19.41
CA HIS A 596 -29.05 -14.52 -18.68
C HIS A 596 -28.85 -15.27 -17.36
N VAL A 597 -27.72 -15.97 -17.17
CA VAL A 597 -27.50 -16.83 -16.00
C VAL A 597 -26.92 -16.04 -14.83
N SER A 598 -26.03 -15.07 -15.09
CA SER A 598 -25.47 -14.18 -14.06
C SER A 598 -26.48 -13.18 -13.51
N ALA A 599 -27.35 -12.62 -14.36
CA ALA A 599 -28.38 -11.67 -13.93
C ALA A 599 -29.38 -12.27 -12.93
N SER A 600 -29.56 -13.60 -12.93
CA SER A 600 -30.43 -14.31 -11.98
C SER A 600 -29.84 -14.47 -10.57
N LEU A 601 -28.56 -14.14 -10.37
CA LEU A 601 -27.88 -14.20 -9.06
C LEU A 601 -27.92 -12.87 -8.30
N VAL A 602 -28.59 -11.85 -8.85
CA VAL A 602 -28.73 -10.55 -8.21
C VAL A 602 -30.08 -10.43 -7.55
N HIS A 603 -30.07 -10.37 -6.22
CA HIS A 603 -31.23 -10.05 -5.40
C HIS A 603 -31.69 -8.61 -5.64
N GLN A 604 -32.54 -8.40 -6.65
CA GLN A 604 -33.46 -7.27 -6.67
C GLN A 604 -34.48 -7.47 -5.54
N SER A 605 -34.87 -6.38 -4.87
CA SER A 605 -35.91 -6.45 -3.84
C SER A 605 -37.21 -7.03 -4.43
N PRO A 606 -37.87 -8.00 -3.77
CA PRO A 606 -39.15 -8.54 -4.25
C PRO A 606 -40.20 -7.46 -4.51
N TYR A 607 -40.16 -6.37 -3.74
CA TYR A 607 -41.00 -5.18 -3.96
C TYR A 607 -40.72 -4.50 -5.30
N LEU A 608 -39.45 -4.36 -5.70
CA LEU A 608 -39.07 -3.73 -6.98
C LEU A 608 -39.51 -4.56 -8.18
N ILE A 609 -39.41 -5.89 -8.09
CA ILE A 609 -39.88 -6.83 -9.12
C ILE A 609 -41.41 -6.72 -9.29
N GLU A 610 -42.16 -6.77 -8.19
CA GLU A 610 -43.62 -6.70 -8.21
C GLU A 610 -44.13 -5.31 -8.63
N ALA A 611 -43.50 -4.22 -8.18
CA ALA A 611 -43.83 -2.87 -8.61
C ALA A 611 -43.53 -2.65 -10.11
N HIS A 612 -42.44 -3.22 -10.62
CA HIS A 612 -42.12 -3.20 -12.05
C HIS A 612 -43.15 -4.00 -12.86
N LYS A 613 -43.57 -5.17 -12.37
CA LYS A 613 -44.60 -5.98 -13.03
C LYS A 613 -45.91 -5.20 -13.18
N ARG A 614 -46.41 -4.58 -12.09
CA ARG A 614 -47.63 -3.74 -12.12
C ARG A 614 -47.52 -2.58 -13.09
N LEU A 615 -46.39 -1.85 -13.07
CA LEU A 615 -46.10 -0.79 -14.03
C LEU A 615 -46.26 -1.24 -15.50
N ILE A 616 -45.87 -2.48 -15.84
CA ILE A 616 -46.06 -3.02 -17.20
C ILE A 616 -47.51 -3.46 -17.45
N GLU A 617 -48.19 -4.05 -16.46
CA GLU A 617 -49.59 -4.47 -16.55
C GLU A 617 -50.55 -3.27 -16.72
N ASP A 618 -50.30 -2.18 -16.00
CA ASP A 618 -51.08 -0.94 -16.04
C ASP A 618 -50.76 -0.11 -17.30
N ASN A 619 -49.57 -0.27 -17.91
CA ASN A 619 -49.12 0.51 -19.08
C ASN A 619 -48.62 -0.38 -20.25
N PRO A 620 -49.46 -1.29 -20.80
CA PRO A 620 -49.02 -2.39 -21.67
C PRO A 620 -48.42 -1.97 -23.02
N ALA A 621 -48.62 -0.71 -23.43
CA ALA A 621 -48.10 -0.13 -24.66
C ALA A 621 -47.03 0.96 -24.44
N ALA A 622 -46.66 1.27 -23.19
CA ALA A 622 -45.79 2.41 -22.91
C ALA A 622 -44.29 2.12 -23.04
N PHE A 623 -43.85 0.86 -22.97
CA PHE A 623 -42.43 0.49 -22.85
C PHE A 623 -41.86 -0.26 -24.06
N ARG A 624 -40.60 0.03 -24.37
CA ARG A 624 -39.76 -0.69 -25.35
C ARG A 624 -39.19 -1.97 -24.72
N LYS A 625 -38.51 -2.80 -25.53
CA LYS A 625 -38.03 -4.14 -25.12
C LYS A 625 -37.14 -4.10 -23.87
N GLU A 626 -36.41 -3.00 -23.66
CA GLU A 626 -35.47 -2.72 -22.58
C GLU A 626 -36.13 -2.76 -21.20
N LEU A 627 -37.28 -2.09 -21.03
CA LEU A 627 -38.02 -2.07 -19.75
C LEU A 627 -39.20 -3.05 -19.73
N ARG A 628 -39.68 -3.54 -20.87
CA ARG A 628 -40.93 -4.34 -20.94
C ARG A 628 -40.89 -5.67 -20.17
N THR A 629 -39.71 -6.24 -19.93
CA THR A 629 -39.57 -7.57 -19.28
C THR A 629 -39.02 -7.50 -17.87
N ARG A 630 -38.06 -6.60 -17.62
CA ARG A 630 -37.39 -6.37 -16.33
C ARG A 630 -36.68 -5.02 -16.36
N ILE A 631 -36.21 -4.56 -15.20
CA ILE A 631 -35.29 -3.41 -15.13
C ILE A 631 -33.92 -3.83 -15.69
N PRO A 632 -33.33 -3.09 -16.66
CA PRO A 632 -32.03 -3.38 -17.24
C PRO A 632 -30.91 -3.53 -16.20
N THR A 633 -30.28 -4.70 -16.23
CA THR A 633 -29.03 -4.96 -15.54
C THR A 633 -27.85 -4.55 -16.38
N SER A 634 -26.70 -4.37 -15.72
CA SER A 634 -25.40 -4.14 -16.33
C SER A 634 -25.11 -5.03 -17.58
N PHE A 635 -25.48 -6.31 -17.55
CA PHE A 635 -25.34 -7.23 -18.69
C PHE A 635 -26.22 -6.88 -19.91
N ASP A 636 -27.43 -6.35 -19.70
CA ASP A 636 -28.33 -5.96 -20.81
C ASP A 636 -27.83 -4.69 -21.52
N VAL A 637 -27.14 -3.82 -20.79
CA VAL A 637 -26.65 -2.53 -21.30
C VAL A 637 -25.40 -2.70 -22.17
N VAL A 638 -24.57 -3.71 -21.97
CA VAL A 638 -23.37 -3.93 -22.83
C VAL A 638 -23.67 -4.68 -24.14
N ASN A 639 -24.92 -5.07 -24.39
CA ASN A 639 -25.36 -5.69 -25.64
C ASN A 639 -25.48 -4.62 -26.76
N PRO A 640 -24.87 -4.79 -27.95
CA PRO A 640 -25.02 -3.90 -29.10
C PRO A 640 -26.46 -3.60 -29.51
N ASP A 641 -27.38 -4.56 -29.31
CA ASP A 641 -28.80 -4.40 -29.66
C ASP A 641 -29.60 -3.60 -28.61
N SER A 642 -28.97 -3.12 -27.53
CA SER A 642 -29.63 -2.41 -26.43
C SER A 642 -29.97 -0.96 -26.81
N LEU A 643 -31.26 -0.61 -26.90
CA LEU A 643 -31.64 0.78 -27.19
C LEU A 643 -31.20 1.72 -26.05
N LEU A 644 -31.12 1.23 -24.81
CA LEU A 644 -30.59 2.02 -23.70
C LEU A 644 -29.10 2.35 -23.91
N LEU A 645 -28.30 1.43 -24.44
CA LEU A 645 -26.90 1.71 -24.80
C LEU A 645 -26.81 2.71 -25.94
N GLU A 646 -27.66 2.58 -26.96
CA GLU A 646 -27.75 3.55 -28.05
C GLU A 646 -28.07 4.96 -27.52
N GLY A 647 -28.99 5.06 -26.55
CA GLY A 647 -29.29 6.30 -25.83
C GLY A 647 -28.07 6.86 -25.09
N ILE A 648 -27.35 6.01 -24.35
CA ILE A 648 -26.10 6.38 -23.63
C ILE A 648 -25.02 6.84 -24.62
N TYR A 649 -24.89 6.19 -25.79
CA TYR A 649 -23.96 6.58 -26.84
C TYR A 649 -24.29 7.97 -27.39
N ARG A 650 -25.57 8.24 -27.67
CA ARG A 650 -26.10 9.50 -28.20
C ARG A 650 -26.01 10.69 -27.22
N LEU A 651 -25.86 10.47 -25.91
CA LEU A 651 -25.65 11.58 -24.97
C LEU A 651 -24.37 12.36 -25.32
N PRO A 652 -24.45 13.69 -25.51
CA PRO A 652 -23.30 14.50 -25.91
C PRO A 652 -22.29 14.61 -24.78
N LEU A 653 -21.00 14.62 -25.11
CA LEU A 653 -19.95 14.96 -24.15
C LEU A 653 -19.97 16.48 -23.88
N PRO A 654 -19.90 16.93 -22.62
CA PRO A 654 -19.87 18.35 -22.30
C PRO A 654 -18.52 18.95 -22.75
N PRO A 655 -18.50 20.12 -23.41
CA PRO A 655 -17.25 20.73 -23.89
C PRO A 655 -16.33 21.17 -22.74
N GLY A 656 -16.86 21.33 -21.53
CA GLY A 656 -16.11 21.71 -20.33
C GLY A 656 -15.36 20.58 -19.63
N VAL A 657 -15.65 19.30 -19.93
CA VAL A 657 -15.00 18.15 -19.28
C VAL A 657 -14.13 17.39 -20.29
N PRO A 658 -12.80 17.54 -20.24
CA PRO A 658 -11.89 16.73 -21.02
C PRO A 658 -12.10 15.23 -20.84
N THR A 659 -12.14 14.51 -21.95
CA THR A 659 -12.32 13.05 -22.00
C THR A 659 -11.20 12.39 -22.81
N HIS A 660 -10.86 11.16 -22.47
CA HIS A 660 -9.76 10.40 -23.08
C HIS A 660 -10.17 8.95 -23.28
N THR A 661 -9.68 8.31 -24.35
CA THR A 661 -9.93 6.89 -24.62
C THR A 661 -8.63 6.12 -24.80
N ILE A 662 -8.49 5.02 -24.07
CA ILE A 662 -7.43 4.03 -24.22
C ILE A 662 -8.06 2.77 -24.80
N VAL A 663 -7.80 2.53 -26.09
CA VAL A 663 -8.39 1.43 -26.87
C VAL A 663 -7.46 0.22 -26.84
N GLY A 664 -7.98 -0.96 -26.50
CA GLY A 664 -7.27 -2.21 -26.77
C GLY A 664 -7.46 -2.65 -28.22
N GLY A 665 -6.37 -2.95 -28.92
CA GLY A 665 -6.41 -3.32 -30.34
C GLY A 665 -5.43 -4.41 -30.72
N GLY A 666 -5.14 -5.34 -29.79
CA GLY A 666 -4.14 -6.40 -29.98
C GLY A 666 -4.62 -7.64 -30.71
N TRP A 667 -5.93 -7.79 -30.91
CA TRP A 667 -6.55 -9.01 -31.42
C TRP A 667 -7.46 -8.72 -32.61
N TRP A 668 -7.80 -9.75 -33.37
CA TRP A 668 -8.74 -9.68 -34.47
C TRP A 668 -9.83 -10.75 -34.27
N THR A 669 -11.10 -10.35 -34.26
CA THR A 669 -12.27 -11.23 -34.18
C THR A 669 -12.95 -11.29 -35.54
N ILE A 670 -13.52 -12.46 -35.87
CA ILE A 670 -14.21 -12.69 -37.15
C ILE A 670 -15.44 -11.79 -37.30
N HIS A 671 -16.11 -11.44 -36.20
CA HIS A 671 -17.35 -10.65 -36.22
C HIS A 671 -17.12 -9.14 -36.15
N ASP A 672 -16.07 -8.68 -35.46
CA ASP A 672 -15.90 -7.26 -35.13
C ASP A 672 -14.57 -6.66 -35.61
N GLY A 673 -13.72 -7.46 -36.24
CA GLY A 673 -12.41 -7.05 -36.72
C GLY A 673 -11.45 -6.76 -35.57
N ARG A 674 -10.77 -5.61 -35.60
CA ARG A 674 -9.75 -5.27 -34.59
C ARG A 674 -10.41 -5.05 -33.22
N SER A 675 -9.88 -5.69 -32.18
CA SER A 675 -10.51 -5.82 -30.86
C SER A 675 -9.46 -6.03 -29.76
N ASP A 676 -9.86 -5.88 -28.50
CA ASP A 676 -9.09 -6.33 -27.33
C ASP A 676 -9.42 -7.78 -26.90
N GLY A 677 -10.24 -8.46 -27.68
CA GLY A 677 -10.75 -9.81 -27.44
C GLY A 677 -12.15 -9.83 -26.82
N VAL A 678 -12.64 -8.70 -26.32
CA VAL A 678 -14.01 -8.52 -25.81
C VAL A 678 -14.67 -7.31 -26.48
N VAL A 679 -14.05 -6.14 -26.42
CA VAL A 679 -14.58 -4.88 -26.98
C VAL A 679 -13.92 -4.58 -28.33
N PRO A 680 -14.71 -4.43 -29.41
CA PRO A 680 -14.21 -4.02 -30.72
C PRO A 680 -13.64 -2.60 -30.69
N VAL A 681 -12.60 -2.33 -31.49
CA VAL A 681 -12.01 -0.98 -31.64
C VAL A 681 -13.06 0.04 -32.10
N SER A 682 -14.02 -0.35 -32.95
CA SER A 682 -15.13 0.50 -33.36
C SER A 682 -16.02 0.93 -32.18
N SER A 683 -16.35 0.00 -31.28
CA SER A 683 -17.17 0.25 -30.09
C SER A 683 -16.41 0.96 -28.96
N ALA A 684 -15.09 0.73 -28.86
CA ALA A 684 -14.23 1.39 -27.90
C ALA A 684 -14.06 2.89 -28.17
N ARG A 685 -14.31 3.33 -29.41
CA ARG A 685 -14.15 4.72 -29.84
C ARG A 685 -15.37 5.56 -29.49
N LEU A 686 -15.12 6.82 -29.11
CA LEU A 686 -16.14 7.81 -28.83
C LEU A 686 -15.77 9.15 -29.49
N PRO A 687 -16.61 9.72 -30.37
CA PRO A 687 -16.36 11.04 -30.94
C PRO A 687 -16.29 12.13 -29.87
N GLY A 688 -15.42 13.13 -30.06
CA GLY A 688 -15.29 14.28 -29.17
C GLY A 688 -14.28 14.12 -28.01
N VAL A 689 -13.57 12.99 -27.91
CA VAL A 689 -12.50 12.82 -26.92
C VAL A 689 -11.25 13.65 -27.27
N GLN A 690 -10.54 14.14 -26.24
CA GLN A 690 -9.36 14.98 -26.39
C GLN A 690 -8.12 14.18 -26.81
N THR A 691 -7.93 12.97 -26.30
CA THR A 691 -6.90 12.03 -26.80
C THR A 691 -7.49 10.62 -26.94
N GLU A 692 -7.05 9.94 -28.00
CA GLU A 692 -7.21 8.50 -28.17
C GLU A 692 -5.82 7.88 -28.31
N ILE A 693 -5.53 6.82 -27.56
CA ILE A 693 -4.38 5.95 -27.81
C ILE A 693 -4.85 4.51 -28.00
N MET A 694 -4.00 3.69 -28.63
CA MET A 694 -4.28 2.28 -28.86
C MET A 694 -3.12 1.42 -28.32
N VAL A 695 -3.44 0.45 -27.46
CA VAL A 695 -2.48 -0.46 -26.83
C VAL A 695 -2.68 -1.90 -27.28
N ASN A 696 -1.58 -2.66 -27.33
CA ASN A 696 -1.58 -4.07 -27.76
C ASN A 696 -1.80 -5.01 -26.57
N SER A 697 -3.00 -4.95 -25.98
CA SER A 697 -3.35 -5.74 -24.79
C SER A 697 -4.74 -6.37 -24.89
N LYS A 698 -4.98 -7.38 -24.05
CA LYS A 698 -6.27 -8.06 -23.89
C LYS A 698 -7.17 -7.25 -22.95
N HIS A 699 -8.49 -7.31 -23.14
CA HIS A 699 -9.47 -6.59 -22.32
C HIS A 699 -9.22 -6.64 -20.81
N THR A 700 -8.96 -7.84 -20.28
CA THR A 700 -8.73 -8.14 -18.84
C THR A 700 -7.36 -7.70 -18.30
N HIS A 701 -6.51 -7.18 -19.19
CA HIS A 701 -5.14 -6.73 -18.91
C HIS A 701 -4.93 -5.25 -19.29
N LEU A 702 -5.91 -4.58 -19.89
CA LEU A 702 -5.76 -3.19 -20.33
C LEU A 702 -5.35 -2.25 -19.20
N ASN A 703 -5.97 -2.34 -18.03
CA ASN A 703 -5.63 -1.53 -16.85
C ASN A 703 -4.30 -1.91 -16.16
N ARG A 704 -3.55 -2.87 -16.72
CA ARG A 704 -2.21 -3.30 -16.29
C ARG A 704 -1.19 -3.25 -17.42
N ASP A 705 -1.58 -2.76 -18.59
CA ASP A 705 -0.69 -2.56 -19.73
C ASP A 705 0.18 -1.33 -19.45
N ALA A 706 1.49 -1.43 -19.67
CA ALA A 706 2.41 -0.34 -19.38
C ALA A 706 2.10 0.94 -20.18
N GLY A 707 1.59 0.82 -21.41
CA GLY A 707 1.14 1.95 -22.22
C GLY A 707 -0.11 2.61 -21.63
N THR A 708 -1.10 1.82 -21.19
CA THR A 708 -2.27 2.34 -20.46
C THR A 708 -1.86 3.07 -19.18
N VAL A 709 -0.99 2.46 -18.38
CA VAL A 709 -0.50 3.03 -17.12
C VAL A 709 0.19 4.36 -17.40
N CYS A 710 1.15 4.41 -18.33
CA CYS A 710 1.86 5.63 -18.69
C CYS A 710 0.92 6.74 -19.19
N GLU A 711 -0.09 6.41 -20.01
CA GLU A 711 -1.07 7.39 -20.49
C GLU A 711 -1.96 7.93 -19.36
N VAL A 712 -2.41 7.08 -18.42
CA VAL A 712 -3.17 7.54 -17.25
C VAL A 712 -2.32 8.51 -16.41
N LEU A 713 -1.07 8.15 -16.09
CA LEU A 713 -0.16 9.03 -15.33
C LEU A 713 0.13 10.34 -16.08
N ARG A 714 0.28 10.30 -17.41
CA ARG A 714 0.44 11.50 -18.25
C ARG A 714 -0.80 12.39 -18.24
N ILE A 715 -2.00 11.81 -18.33
CA ILE A 715 -3.26 12.54 -18.27
C ILE A 715 -3.43 13.20 -16.89
N LEU A 716 -3.11 12.48 -15.80
CA LEU A 716 -3.13 13.03 -14.44
C LEU A 716 -2.16 14.20 -14.31
N ARG A 717 -0.90 14.06 -14.74
CA ARG A 717 0.07 15.19 -14.77
C ARG A 717 -0.48 16.42 -15.50
N VAL A 718 -1.07 16.23 -16.70
CA VAL A 718 -1.71 17.34 -17.44
C VAL A 718 -2.88 17.95 -16.68
N HIS A 719 -3.67 17.14 -15.97
CA HIS A 719 -4.80 17.63 -15.21
C HIS A 719 -4.38 18.47 -14.00
N GLY A 720 -3.42 17.98 -13.20
CA GLY A 720 -2.96 18.63 -11.97
C GLY A 720 -2.23 19.96 -12.18
N THR A 721 -1.73 20.23 -13.39
CA THR A 721 -1.17 21.55 -13.76
C THR A 721 -2.22 22.65 -13.93
N LYS A 722 -3.51 22.30 -14.11
CA LYS A 722 -4.58 23.28 -14.28
C LYS A 722 -5.31 23.48 -12.94
N PRO A 723 -5.40 24.71 -12.38
CA PRO A 723 -6.33 24.96 -11.29
C PRO A 723 -7.76 24.70 -11.77
N ALA A 724 -8.62 24.20 -10.88
CA ALA A 724 -9.92 23.60 -11.19
C ALA A 724 -10.86 24.41 -12.13
N PHE A 725 -10.68 25.74 -12.21
CA PHE A 725 -11.43 26.60 -13.15
C PHE A 725 -10.52 27.60 -13.90
N ALA A 726 -9.61 27.08 -14.72
CA ALA A 726 -8.95 27.86 -15.78
C ALA A 726 -9.75 27.93 -17.11
N GLY A 727 -10.98 27.40 -17.13
CA GLY A 727 -11.78 27.18 -18.34
C GLY A 727 -13.06 28.02 -18.48
N ILE A 728 -13.33 28.94 -17.56
CA ILE A 728 -14.48 29.86 -17.63
C ILE A 728 -14.00 31.31 -17.62
N GLU A 729 -13.19 31.68 -18.61
CA GLU A 729 -13.21 33.07 -19.07
C GLU A 729 -14.59 33.29 -19.70
N GLY A 730 -15.46 33.99 -18.97
CA GLY A 730 -16.82 34.22 -19.43
C GLY A 730 -16.83 35.04 -20.71
N THR A 731 -17.56 34.55 -21.72
CA THR A 731 -18.05 35.35 -22.84
C THR A 731 -18.92 36.50 -22.31
N LYS A 732 -18.27 37.61 -21.94
CA LYS A 732 -18.92 38.88 -21.59
C LYS A 732 -19.24 39.64 -22.88
N ARG A 733 -20.50 39.50 -23.30
CA ARG A 733 -21.21 40.19 -24.40
C ARG A 733 -20.86 39.73 -25.81
#